data_AF-A0AA41U0R5-F1
#
_entry.id   AF-A0AA41U0R5-F1
#
_cell.length_a   1.000
_cell.length_b   1.000
_cell.length_c   1.000
_cell.angle_alpha   90.00
_cell.angle_beta   90.00
_cell.angle_gamma   90.00
#
_symmetry.space_group_name_H-M   'P 1'
#
loop_
_entity.id
_entity.type
_entity.pdbx_description
1 polymer ?
#
loop_
_entity_poly.entity_id
_entity_poly.type
_entity_poly.pdbx_seq_one_letter_code
_entity_poly.pdbx_strand_id
1 'polypeptide(L)'
;MTAFLKRTAAAACAAASVSFALPTLAPPVFAAAPSVTATPDIPAAFRPAALSAEVPASADASYVSRPDLPRFHADTTTPGRPHDGLLFGGFTGTDPSGKGSGAAVFDNAGEPVWIRPGAARVQPIMYWGRPGYAAFVAPGTWEIYDDRNRKVAAIPVETGFQMYGSSIATSGNGDVALVSSTSYVLMDLTPYGGDALARVMVTTLKRVVIQTGEVTWTWRSLTEGQEAVPGQGPIPLADSFVRPWGFIDYLGVTGVAFAEDSRYVLISARGANAVYKIDTRDGSIVWTLGGKRSTVTGLADENLPNKPFAVTVDSDGAVYVGDADPATNAARGLVYKVGADNSAKVVRKMVPEGGPQVTEASRGTFQPLQRAISFGGTYAGLLSVDGRAIEFEANGPVVFTSSAPSAQPASRMSWVPWLAAAPTAPPDVKARYGADDRERELYVSWNGSTSVAKWQVQLGSDADHLRTVVTAPRAGFETRITVPFETTDYVVRVQALDGSGAVIGKADHTALFQLVADPSLGDEVSRREEADFVEVVYSGGTVVQWSRRTGAWPVSGAYLECIRRADWDGGLPTSGPFGALPLLSTPHQRFERGTVYLTGPSARCVSGAFWDKYERYMGAANGVLGLPLSDRETVQTPGGTVRYQRFERGTIVAPYPDTPDTVFALWGGIHDAWLKSGGPTSPLGFPLMQEHPTADGGRYVHFSNSWSIFWSPATGAHTVDPAIRAKWAQLGWQGGFLGYPVSDSTASAGGRVVNFQRGTIAWTPATGAHEVHGAIRDVWLANGAERGGLGYPLTDELTAADGVGRYVHFSGGASIFWSPSTGAHIVQRGIRDKWAALGWQGGLLGYPTSNEESTPAGTGRYNTFQRGAVYWTSWGGTAAIRGGMLSTWDASGRENGRLGYPRSDEYRTDDGRQRQDFDGGWIFWDPRTQRTTIHSY
;
A
#
# COMPACT_ATOMS: atom_id res chain seq x y z
N MET A 1 -14.24 -7.36 62.18
CA MET A 1 -14.55 -8.80 62.34
C MET A 1 -13.90 -9.54 61.18
N THR A 2 -12.61 -9.89 61.33
CA THR A 2 -12.04 -11.26 61.54
C THR A 2 -11.92 -12.02 60.20
N ALA A 3 -10.78 -12.42 59.63
CA ALA A 3 -9.39 -12.65 60.08
C ALA A 3 -8.43 -12.52 58.85
N PHE A 4 -7.28 -11.82 58.88
CA PHE A 4 -5.91 -12.26 59.31
C PHE A 4 -5.30 -13.41 58.44
N LEU A 5 -4.05 -13.44 57.94
CA LEU A 5 -2.88 -12.55 57.86
C LEU A 5 -1.71 -13.32 57.17
N LYS A 6 -0.76 -12.59 56.53
CA LYS A 6 0.71 -12.80 56.35
C LYS A 6 1.15 -12.63 54.88
N ARG A 7 2.09 -11.76 54.48
CA ARG A 7 3.09 -10.91 55.17
C ARG A 7 3.49 -9.74 54.25
N THR A 8 3.52 -8.52 54.78
CA THR A 8 4.27 -7.34 54.32
C THR A 8 5.66 -7.33 54.99
N ALA A 9 6.74 -6.84 54.36
CA ALA A 9 7.36 -5.49 54.51
C ALA A 9 8.90 -5.72 54.36
N ALA A 10 9.81 -4.80 54.03
CA ALA A 10 9.89 -3.34 54.17
C ALA A 10 11.06 -2.81 53.28
N ALA A 11 10.96 -1.57 52.74
CA ALA A 11 11.75 -0.37 53.13
C ALA A 11 13.19 -0.30 52.55
N ALA A 12 13.79 0.84 52.16
CA ALA A 12 13.41 2.25 52.07
C ALA A 12 14.48 2.99 51.23
N CYS A 13 14.17 4.24 50.85
CA CYS A 13 14.98 5.24 50.15
C CYS A 13 16.44 5.42 50.63
N ALA A 14 17.34 5.66 49.67
CA ALA A 14 18.35 6.73 49.77
C ALA A 14 18.85 7.10 48.36
N ALA A 15 18.80 8.38 48.03
CA ALA A 15 19.34 8.96 46.81
C ALA A 15 20.87 9.10 46.90
N ALA A 16 21.59 8.72 45.84
CA ALA A 16 22.94 9.18 45.57
C ALA A 16 23.20 9.16 44.05
N SER A 17 23.59 10.32 43.55
CA SER A 17 23.95 10.64 42.16
C SER A 17 25.16 9.82 41.69
N VAL A 18 25.06 9.12 40.56
CA VAL A 18 26.24 8.60 39.84
C VAL A 18 26.02 8.68 38.33
N SER A 19 27.01 9.25 37.66
CA SER A 19 27.14 9.49 36.22
C SER A 19 27.00 8.22 35.36
N PHE A 20 26.32 8.37 34.22
CA PHE A 20 26.24 7.33 33.19
C PHE A 20 27.55 7.25 32.39
N ALA A 21 28.17 6.06 32.37
CA ALA A 21 29.15 5.66 31.37
C ALA A 21 28.61 4.39 30.66
N LEU A 22 28.45 4.48 29.34
CA LEU A 22 28.03 3.39 28.45
C LEU A 22 29.19 2.40 28.25
N PRO A 23 28.97 1.07 28.28
CA PRO A 23 29.92 0.12 27.73
C PRO A 23 29.60 -0.15 26.24
N THR A 24 30.59 0.11 25.40
CA THR A 24 30.68 -0.34 24.00
C THR A 24 30.95 -1.83 23.95
N LEU A 25 30.13 -2.60 23.23
CA LEU A 25 30.42 -3.99 22.84
C LEU A 25 30.61 -4.08 21.32
N ALA A 26 31.77 -4.60 20.94
CA ALA A 26 32.27 -4.76 19.57
C ALA A 26 31.54 -5.88 18.80
N PRO A 27 31.54 -5.84 17.45
CA PRO A 27 30.95 -6.89 16.62
C PRO A 27 31.82 -8.16 16.57
N PRO A 28 31.23 -9.35 16.36
CA PRO A 28 31.98 -10.60 16.30
C PRO A 28 32.74 -10.74 14.97
N VAL A 29 34.00 -11.16 15.09
CA VAL A 29 34.92 -11.56 14.03
C VAL A 29 34.53 -12.97 13.57
N PHE A 30 34.17 -13.14 12.29
CA PHE A 30 34.09 -14.46 11.66
C PHE A 30 35.49 -14.85 11.14
N ALA A 31 36.05 -15.90 11.74
CA ALA A 31 37.29 -16.54 11.32
C ALA A 31 37.05 -17.37 10.05
N ALA A 32 37.94 -17.20 9.07
CA ALA A 32 38.03 -18.05 7.89
C ALA A 32 38.52 -19.45 8.26
N ALA A 33 37.92 -20.49 7.67
CA ALA A 33 38.40 -21.87 7.73
C ALA A 33 38.64 -22.41 6.31
N PRO A 34 39.57 -23.36 6.14
CA PRO A 34 40.45 -23.45 4.98
C PRO A 34 39.95 -24.36 3.85
N SER A 35 40.48 -24.09 2.66
CA SER A 35 40.40 -24.91 1.45
C SER A 35 40.99 -26.31 1.67
N VAL A 36 40.18 -27.35 1.43
CA VAL A 36 40.62 -28.75 1.38
C VAL A 36 40.53 -29.25 -0.06
N THR A 37 41.68 -29.29 -0.73
CA THR A 37 41.96 -30.10 -1.90
C THR A 37 42.23 -31.54 -1.48
N ALA A 38 41.39 -32.50 -1.88
CA ALA A 38 41.77 -33.90 -2.16
C ALA A 38 40.56 -34.71 -2.64
N THR A 39 40.55 -35.08 -3.91
CA THR A 39 39.77 -36.20 -4.46
C THR A 39 40.57 -37.49 -4.31
N PRO A 40 39.98 -38.63 -3.88
CA PRO A 40 40.59 -39.94 -4.04
C PRO A 40 40.25 -40.56 -5.41
N ASP A 41 41.26 -41.10 -6.08
CA ASP A 41 41.18 -41.88 -7.31
C ASP A 41 40.35 -43.17 -7.14
N ILE A 42 39.47 -43.47 -8.10
CA ILE A 42 38.84 -44.79 -8.29
C ILE A 42 39.11 -45.25 -9.75
N PRO A 43 39.51 -46.51 -10.00
CA PRO A 43 40.11 -46.94 -11.26
C PRO A 43 39.13 -47.08 -12.43
N ALA A 44 39.65 -46.84 -13.63
CA ALA A 44 38.96 -46.96 -14.91
C ALA A 44 38.72 -48.42 -15.34
N ALA A 45 37.47 -48.87 -15.36
CA ALA A 45 36.99 -49.94 -16.25
C ALA A 45 35.46 -49.88 -16.36
N PHE A 46 34.95 -50.01 -17.59
CA PHE A 46 33.53 -49.97 -18.03
C PHE A 46 32.90 -48.58 -18.29
N ARG A 47 33.20 -48.03 -19.47
CA ARG A 47 32.29 -47.14 -20.21
C ARG A 47 31.75 -47.87 -21.44
N PRO A 48 30.45 -48.17 -21.56
CA PRO A 48 29.77 -48.18 -22.85
C PRO A 48 29.38 -46.75 -23.21
N ALA A 49 29.57 -46.37 -24.47
CA ALA A 49 29.27 -45.04 -25.00
C ALA A 49 27.78 -44.71 -24.85
N ALA A 50 27.46 -43.80 -23.95
CA ALA A 50 26.21 -43.04 -23.96
C ALA A 50 26.56 -41.62 -24.43
N LEU A 51 25.95 -41.21 -25.55
CA LEU A 51 25.82 -39.80 -25.93
C LEU A 51 25.02 -39.11 -24.81
N SER A 52 25.75 -38.56 -23.83
CA SER A 52 25.18 -37.76 -22.77
C SER A 52 24.94 -36.37 -23.34
N ALA A 53 23.68 -35.96 -23.43
CA ALA A 53 23.35 -34.55 -23.51
C ALA A 53 23.78 -33.92 -22.17
N GLU A 54 24.96 -33.32 -22.13
CA GLU A 54 25.33 -32.43 -21.03
C GLU A 54 24.37 -31.24 -21.06
N VAL A 55 23.55 -31.11 -20.01
CA VAL A 55 22.87 -29.85 -19.70
C VAL A 55 23.97 -28.90 -19.23
N PRO A 56 24.28 -27.81 -19.96
CA PRO A 56 25.32 -26.90 -19.53
C PRO A 56 24.80 -26.15 -18.30
N ALA A 57 25.38 -26.41 -17.15
CA ALA A 57 25.37 -25.47 -16.05
C ALA A 57 26.39 -24.37 -16.37
N SER A 58 25.95 -23.22 -16.92
CA SER A 58 26.51 -21.88 -16.63
C SER A 58 25.97 -20.75 -17.52
N ALA A 59 25.67 -19.62 -16.86
CA ALA A 59 26.02 -18.24 -17.25
C ALA A 59 25.25 -17.45 -18.34
N ASP A 60 23.99 -17.77 -18.67
CA ASP A 60 23.08 -16.79 -19.33
C ASP A 60 21.83 -16.56 -18.45
N ALA A 61 21.57 -15.32 -18.06
CA ALA A 61 20.51 -14.98 -17.08
C ALA A 61 19.07 -15.05 -17.65
N SER A 62 18.88 -15.22 -18.97
CA SER A 62 17.57 -15.20 -19.65
C SER A 62 17.42 -16.29 -20.72
N TYR A 63 16.20 -16.59 -21.18
CA TYR A 63 15.99 -17.41 -22.38
C TYR A 63 16.41 -16.60 -23.63
N VAL A 64 16.98 -17.25 -24.64
CA VAL A 64 17.43 -16.56 -25.87
C VAL A 64 16.24 -16.20 -26.76
N SER A 65 15.31 -17.14 -26.93
CA SER A 65 14.05 -16.96 -27.67
C SER A 65 13.10 -15.99 -26.97
N ARG A 66 13.17 -15.90 -25.64
CA ARG A 66 12.31 -15.08 -24.78
C ARG A 66 13.08 -14.38 -23.64
N PRO A 67 13.92 -13.38 -23.98
CA PRO A 67 14.76 -12.70 -22.99
C PRO A 67 13.97 -11.85 -21.99
N ASP A 68 12.69 -11.60 -22.27
CA ASP A 68 11.70 -10.98 -21.39
C ASP A 68 11.23 -11.92 -20.25
N LEU A 69 11.37 -13.24 -20.43
CA LEU A 69 10.91 -14.22 -19.46
C LEU A 69 12.01 -14.56 -18.44
N PRO A 70 11.69 -14.57 -17.13
CA PRO A 70 12.60 -15.11 -16.12
C PRO A 70 12.76 -16.62 -16.29
N ARG A 71 13.95 -17.14 -16.01
CA ARG A 71 14.19 -18.59 -15.92
C ARG A 71 13.69 -19.11 -14.58
N PHE A 72 12.86 -20.15 -14.63
CA PHE A 72 12.31 -20.83 -13.46
C PHE A 72 12.64 -22.32 -13.51
N HIS A 73 12.92 -22.91 -12.35
CA HIS A 73 13.03 -24.37 -12.18
C HIS A 73 12.52 -24.72 -10.78
N ALA A 74 11.76 -25.80 -10.68
CA ALA A 74 11.31 -26.34 -9.41
C ALA A 74 12.07 -27.64 -9.11
N ASP A 75 12.69 -27.72 -7.94
CA ASP A 75 13.28 -28.97 -7.48
C ASP A 75 12.15 -29.95 -7.17
N THR A 76 12.12 -31.08 -7.87
CA THR A 76 11.08 -32.10 -7.71
C THR A 76 11.66 -33.41 -7.20
N THR A 77 10.88 -34.13 -6.40
CA THR A 77 11.15 -35.53 -6.05
C THR A 77 9.87 -36.33 -6.24
N THR A 78 9.99 -37.49 -6.89
CA THR A 78 8.86 -38.39 -7.21
C THR A 78 9.07 -39.78 -6.59
N PRO A 79 8.85 -39.96 -5.27
CA PRO A 79 8.93 -41.28 -4.64
C PRO A 79 7.93 -42.31 -5.20
N GLY A 80 6.81 -41.84 -5.78
CA GLY A 80 5.85 -42.67 -6.50
C GLY A 80 5.40 -42.02 -7.81
N ARG A 81 4.29 -42.50 -8.38
CA ARG A 81 3.71 -41.90 -9.59
C ARG A 81 2.91 -40.64 -9.22
N PRO A 82 3.37 -39.42 -9.56
CA PRO A 82 2.60 -38.19 -9.33
C PRO A 82 1.30 -38.20 -10.13
N HIS A 83 0.35 -37.36 -9.74
CA HIS A 83 -0.86 -37.12 -10.50
C HIS A 83 -0.50 -36.65 -11.92
N ASP A 84 -1.27 -37.11 -12.92
CA ASP A 84 -1.11 -36.63 -14.29
C ASP A 84 -1.64 -35.17 -14.36
N GLY A 85 -0.80 -34.20 -14.71
CA GLY A 85 -1.21 -32.80 -14.75
C GLY A 85 -0.05 -31.80 -14.76
N LEU A 86 -0.39 -30.53 -14.53
CA LEU A 86 0.58 -29.45 -14.35
C LEU A 86 0.44 -28.83 -12.96
N LEU A 87 1.58 -28.40 -12.42
CA LEU A 87 1.69 -27.73 -11.14
C LEU A 87 1.64 -26.21 -11.35
N PHE A 88 0.52 -25.60 -11.03
CA PHE A 88 0.35 -24.15 -11.10
C PHE A 88 0.97 -23.52 -9.85
N GLY A 89 1.85 -22.52 -9.99
CA GLY A 89 2.41 -21.81 -8.84
C GLY A 89 2.84 -20.37 -9.09
N GLY A 90 2.77 -19.52 -8.06
CA GLY A 90 3.43 -18.22 -8.08
C GLY A 90 4.89 -18.37 -7.66
N PHE A 91 5.85 -17.83 -8.41
CA PHE A 91 7.28 -17.96 -8.08
C PHE A 91 7.93 -16.58 -8.12
N THR A 92 7.95 -15.90 -6.98
CA THR A 92 8.69 -14.65 -6.86
C THR A 92 10.19 -14.98 -6.78
N GLY A 93 10.86 -15.07 -7.93
CA GLY A 93 12.31 -15.14 -7.96
C GLY A 93 12.91 -13.82 -7.52
N THR A 94 13.79 -13.84 -6.52
CA THR A 94 14.78 -12.77 -6.35
C THR A 94 16.02 -13.16 -7.15
N ASP A 95 16.10 -12.70 -8.40
CA ASP A 95 17.40 -12.60 -9.06
C ASP A 95 18.14 -11.38 -8.46
N PRO A 96 19.40 -11.54 -8.01
CA PRO A 96 20.29 -10.42 -7.66
C PRO A 96 20.44 -9.33 -8.73
N SER A 97 20.10 -9.61 -10.00
CA SER A 97 20.22 -8.68 -11.14
C SER A 97 19.01 -7.73 -11.33
N GLY A 98 17.94 -7.88 -10.54
CA GLY A 98 16.75 -7.02 -10.62
C GLY A 98 15.79 -7.34 -11.77
N LYS A 99 15.99 -8.44 -12.51
CA LYS A 99 15.02 -8.98 -13.46
C LYS A 99 14.41 -10.28 -12.89
N GLY A 100 13.08 -10.36 -12.72
CA GLY A 100 12.43 -11.68 -12.66
C GLY A 100 11.49 -12.02 -11.49
N SER A 101 10.56 -11.14 -11.11
CA SER A 101 9.35 -11.61 -10.42
C SER A 101 8.31 -12.09 -11.44
N GLY A 102 7.62 -13.21 -11.17
CA GLY A 102 6.63 -13.78 -12.08
C GLY A 102 5.87 -14.98 -11.50
N ALA A 103 4.93 -15.52 -12.26
CA ALA A 103 4.26 -16.78 -11.95
C ALA A 103 4.54 -17.78 -13.06
N ALA A 104 4.63 -19.06 -12.71
CA ALA A 104 4.94 -20.12 -13.66
C ALA A 104 4.08 -21.36 -13.42
N VAL A 105 3.84 -22.11 -14.49
CA VAL A 105 3.22 -23.43 -14.43
C VAL A 105 4.29 -24.44 -14.81
N PHE A 106 4.46 -25.48 -13.98
CA PHE A 106 5.49 -26.49 -14.15
C PHE A 106 4.90 -27.84 -14.52
N ASP A 107 5.68 -28.65 -15.23
CA ASP A 107 5.43 -30.08 -15.37
C ASP A 107 5.97 -30.89 -14.18
N ASN A 108 5.79 -32.22 -14.23
CA ASN A 108 6.23 -33.13 -13.17
C ASN A 108 7.75 -33.23 -13.03
N ALA A 109 8.52 -32.78 -14.02
CA ALA A 109 9.98 -32.72 -13.96
C ALA A 109 10.48 -31.40 -13.34
N GLY A 110 9.59 -30.44 -13.09
CA GLY A 110 9.95 -29.12 -12.58
C GLY A 110 10.34 -28.12 -13.68
N GLU A 111 10.12 -28.46 -14.94
CA GLU A 111 10.36 -27.57 -16.09
C GLU A 111 9.16 -26.65 -16.33
N PRO A 112 9.38 -25.34 -16.57
CA PRO A 112 8.28 -24.43 -16.80
C PRO A 112 7.66 -24.72 -18.16
N VAL A 113 6.32 -24.69 -18.20
CA VAL A 113 5.52 -24.81 -19.41
C VAL A 113 4.88 -23.47 -19.77
N TRP A 114 4.58 -22.66 -18.76
CA TRP A 114 4.05 -21.31 -18.92
C TRP A 114 4.69 -20.36 -17.93
N ILE A 115 4.97 -19.13 -18.38
CA ILE A 115 5.58 -18.07 -17.58
C ILE A 115 4.86 -16.75 -17.83
N ARG A 116 4.48 -16.05 -16.76
CA ARG A 116 3.98 -14.67 -16.80
C ARG A 116 4.86 -13.76 -15.94
N PRO A 117 5.67 -12.89 -16.58
CA PRO A 117 6.43 -11.86 -15.87
C PRO A 117 5.50 -10.94 -15.08
N GLY A 118 5.93 -10.50 -13.91
CA GLY A 118 5.21 -9.54 -13.05
C GLY A 118 3.95 -10.08 -12.36
N ALA A 119 3.53 -11.32 -12.65
CA ALA A 119 2.46 -11.96 -11.89
C ALA A 119 2.98 -12.45 -10.53
N ALA A 120 2.27 -12.14 -9.46
CA ALA A 120 2.61 -12.66 -8.14
C ALA A 120 2.09 -14.09 -7.94
N ARG A 121 1.02 -14.48 -8.66
CA ARG A 121 0.31 -15.76 -8.50
C ARG A 121 -0.35 -16.21 -9.78
N VAL A 122 -0.55 -17.51 -9.90
CA VAL A 122 -1.44 -18.14 -10.87
C VAL A 122 -2.30 -19.20 -10.17
N GLN A 123 -3.59 -19.29 -10.50
CA GLN A 123 -4.53 -20.24 -9.93
C GLN A 123 -5.44 -20.82 -11.01
N PRO A 124 -5.78 -22.11 -10.95
CA PRO A 124 -6.78 -22.68 -11.84
C PRO A 124 -8.18 -22.16 -11.53
N ILE A 125 -8.99 -22.02 -12.57
CA ILE A 125 -10.39 -21.60 -12.49
C ILE A 125 -11.23 -22.37 -13.50
N MET A 126 -12.56 -22.25 -13.37
CA MET A 126 -13.50 -22.58 -14.44
C MET A 126 -13.91 -21.31 -15.18
N TYR A 127 -13.95 -21.38 -16.51
CA TYR A 127 -14.43 -20.32 -17.38
C TYR A 127 -15.34 -20.91 -18.45
N TRP A 128 -16.64 -20.58 -18.39
CA TRP A 128 -17.66 -21.07 -19.34
C TRP A 128 -17.66 -22.59 -19.55
N GLY A 129 -17.64 -23.34 -18.44
CA GLY A 129 -17.63 -24.80 -18.44
C GLY A 129 -16.34 -25.45 -18.94
N ARG A 130 -15.31 -24.65 -19.22
CA ARG A 130 -13.97 -25.10 -19.58
C ARG A 130 -12.99 -24.73 -18.48
N PRO A 131 -11.92 -25.50 -18.25
CA PRO A 131 -10.90 -25.06 -17.31
C PRO A 131 -10.09 -23.91 -17.93
N GLY A 132 -9.56 -23.07 -17.07
CA GLY A 132 -8.71 -21.93 -17.41
C GLY A 132 -7.85 -21.57 -16.20
N TYR A 133 -7.20 -20.41 -16.22
CA TYR A 133 -6.43 -19.93 -15.08
C TYR A 133 -6.50 -18.42 -14.94
N ALA A 134 -6.31 -17.98 -13.69
CA ALA A 134 -6.24 -16.58 -13.33
C ALA A 134 -4.83 -16.24 -12.84
N ALA A 135 -4.23 -15.18 -13.38
CA ALA A 135 -2.94 -14.65 -12.94
C ALA A 135 -3.14 -13.31 -12.22
N PHE A 136 -2.57 -13.15 -11.03
CA PHE A 136 -2.64 -11.91 -10.28
C PHE A 136 -1.44 -11.01 -10.60
N VAL A 137 -1.68 -9.87 -11.24
CA VAL A 137 -0.64 -8.96 -11.74
C VAL A 137 -0.72 -7.60 -11.04
N ALA A 138 0.45 -7.01 -10.79
CA ALA A 138 0.59 -5.66 -10.24
C ALA A 138 -0.08 -4.58 -11.12
N PRO A 139 -0.65 -3.51 -10.55
CA PRO A 139 -0.75 -3.21 -9.12
C PRO A 139 -1.91 -3.92 -8.40
N GLY A 140 -2.72 -4.75 -9.08
CA GLY A 140 -3.76 -5.57 -8.44
C GLY A 140 -4.91 -5.92 -9.38
N THR A 141 -4.62 -6.71 -10.41
CA THR A 141 -5.61 -7.18 -11.38
C THR A 141 -5.53 -8.70 -11.50
N TRP A 142 -6.67 -9.38 -11.49
CA TRP A 142 -6.76 -10.77 -11.90
C TRP A 142 -6.95 -10.84 -13.42
N GLU A 143 -5.94 -11.26 -14.15
CA GLU A 143 -6.01 -11.58 -15.58
C GLU A 143 -6.55 -13.01 -15.75
N ILE A 144 -7.63 -13.17 -16.51
CA ILE A 144 -8.30 -14.45 -16.74
C ILE A 144 -7.88 -14.97 -18.12
N TYR A 145 -7.41 -16.21 -18.17
CA TYR A 145 -6.98 -16.90 -19.38
C TYR A 145 -7.84 -18.14 -19.64
N ASP A 146 -8.20 -18.34 -20.90
CA ASP A 146 -8.93 -19.53 -21.36
C ASP A 146 -8.00 -20.73 -21.60
N ASP A 147 -8.59 -21.81 -22.14
CA ASP A 147 -7.92 -23.07 -22.42
C ASP A 147 -6.89 -23.05 -23.55
N ARG A 148 -6.70 -21.89 -24.18
CA ARG A 148 -5.75 -21.66 -25.28
C ARG A 148 -4.73 -20.59 -24.95
N ASN A 149 -4.56 -20.26 -23.65
CA ASN A 149 -3.68 -19.19 -23.17
C ASN A 149 -4.04 -17.81 -23.74
N ARG A 150 -5.32 -17.58 -24.08
CA ARG A 150 -5.79 -16.25 -24.49
C ARG A 150 -6.39 -15.55 -23.28
N LYS A 151 -5.94 -14.32 -23.05
CA LYS A 151 -6.54 -13.44 -22.04
C LYS A 151 -7.97 -13.08 -22.46
N VAL A 152 -8.95 -13.48 -21.66
CA VAL A 152 -10.39 -13.29 -21.92
C VAL A 152 -11.04 -12.23 -21.04
N ALA A 153 -10.46 -11.94 -19.87
CA ALA A 153 -10.94 -10.88 -18.99
C ALA A 153 -9.83 -10.33 -18.08
N ALA A 154 -10.09 -9.18 -17.48
CA ALA A 154 -9.26 -8.57 -16.45
C ALA A 154 -10.16 -7.99 -15.36
N ILE A 155 -9.96 -8.43 -14.12
CA ILE A 155 -10.77 -8.03 -12.96
C ILE A 155 -9.88 -7.19 -12.04
N PRO A 156 -10.01 -5.86 -12.04
CA PRO A 156 -9.27 -5.01 -11.12
C PRO A 156 -9.80 -5.21 -9.69
N VAL A 157 -8.89 -5.24 -8.71
CA VAL A 157 -9.25 -5.24 -7.29
C VAL A 157 -8.79 -3.94 -6.63
N GLU A 158 -9.54 -3.46 -5.63
CA GLU A 158 -9.13 -2.29 -4.84
C GLU A 158 -7.88 -2.63 -4.03
N THR A 159 -6.78 -1.92 -4.28
CA THR A 159 -5.47 -2.26 -3.72
C THR A 159 -5.12 -1.37 -2.53
N GLY A 160 -5.11 -1.95 -1.34
CA GLY A 160 -4.30 -1.48 -0.21
C GLY A 160 -2.84 -1.96 -0.31
N PHE A 161 -2.06 -1.73 0.75
CA PHE A 161 -0.60 -1.97 0.83
C PHE A 161 -0.16 -3.45 0.70
N GLN A 162 -1.08 -4.41 0.52
CA GLN A 162 -0.75 -5.84 0.37
C GLN A 162 -1.29 -6.42 -0.94
N MET A 163 -0.39 -6.59 -1.90
CA MET A 163 -0.61 -7.34 -3.14
C MET A 163 -0.66 -8.88 -2.91
N TYR A 164 -0.39 -9.35 -1.68
CA TYR A 164 -0.16 -10.76 -1.38
C TYR A 164 -1.35 -11.49 -0.69
N GLY A 165 -2.49 -10.81 -0.47
CA GLY A 165 -3.66 -11.35 0.25
C GLY A 165 -4.83 -11.80 -0.64
N SER A 166 -4.90 -11.33 -1.88
CA SER A 166 -6.04 -11.57 -2.78
C SER A 166 -6.15 -13.04 -3.19
N SER A 167 -7.38 -13.54 -3.21
CA SER A 167 -7.79 -14.88 -3.66
C SER A 167 -8.90 -14.76 -4.69
N ILE A 168 -9.01 -15.72 -5.60
CA ILE A 168 -10.08 -15.82 -6.59
C ILE A 168 -10.68 -17.22 -6.59
N ALA A 169 -11.99 -17.30 -6.76
CA ALA A 169 -12.70 -18.54 -7.06
C ALA A 169 -13.77 -18.27 -8.13
N THR A 170 -14.12 -19.26 -8.94
CA THR A 170 -15.18 -19.12 -9.96
C THR A 170 -16.39 -19.98 -9.63
N SER A 171 -17.57 -19.53 -10.09
CA SER A 171 -18.80 -20.33 -10.09
C SER A 171 -18.61 -21.63 -10.87
N GLY A 172 -19.46 -22.64 -10.63
CA GLY A 172 -19.34 -23.94 -11.28
C GLY A 172 -19.40 -23.89 -12.82
N ASN A 173 -20.19 -22.96 -13.36
CA ASN A 173 -20.25 -22.65 -14.80
C ASN A 173 -19.17 -21.67 -15.28
N GLY A 174 -18.48 -20.96 -14.37
CA GLY A 174 -17.33 -20.10 -14.69
C GLY A 174 -17.70 -18.79 -15.37
N ASP A 175 -18.90 -18.25 -15.11
CA ASP A 175 -19.35 -16.94 -15.59
C ASP A 175 -19.09 -15.81 -14.58
N VAL A 176 -19.02 -16.15 -13.30
CA VAL A 176 -18.83 -15.23 -12.16
C VAL A 176 -17.58 -15.62 -11.39
N ALA A 177 -16.76 -14.63 -11.07
CA ALA A 177 -15.63 -14.74 -10.17
C ALA A 177 -15.95 -14.11 -8.81
N LEU A 178 -15.53 -14.76 -7.73
CA LEU A 178 -15.45 -14.23 -6.39
C LEU A 178 -14.00 -13.80 -6.14
N VAL A 179 -13.78 -12.50 -5.94
CA VAL A 179 -12.44 -11.96 -5.67
C VAL A 179 -12.39 -11.37 -4.26
N SER A 180 -11.30 -11.63 -3.54
CA SER A 180 -11.00 -10.92 -2.30
C SER A 180 -10.00 -9.78 -2.55
N SER A 181 -10.20 -8.67 -1.83
CA SER A 181 -9.27 -7.56 -1.75
C SER A 181 -9.13 -7.10 -0.31
N THR A 182 -8.06 -6.37 -0.01
CA THR A 182 -7.81 -5.89 1.34
C THR A 182 -7.52 -4.40 1.36
N SER A 183 -8.23 -3.70 2.24
CA SER A 183 -8.04 -2.28 2.55
C SER A 183 -7.71 -2.12 4.03
N TYR A 184 -7.45 -0.90 4.49
CA TYR A 184 -7.29 -0.63 5.92
C TYR A 184 -8.23 0.48 6.35
N VAL A 185 -8.70 0.36 7.57
CA VAL A 185 -9.45 1.39 8.30
C VAL A 185 -8.67 1.75 9.56
N LEU A 186 -8.78 3.00 9.99
CA LEU A 186 -8.22 3.42 11.27
C LEU A 186 -9.25 3.19 12.36
N MET A 187 -8.83 2.49 13.43
CA MET A 187 -9.71 2.17 14.56
C MET A 187 -8.98 2.33 15.88
N ASP A 188 -9.74 2.71 16.91
CA ASP A 188 -9.29 2.68 18.29
C ASP A 188 -9.31 1.23 18.79
N LEU A 189 -8.12 0.67 19.06
CA LEU A 189 -7.97 -0.68 19.59
C LEU A 189 -7.75 -0.71 21.11
N THR A 190 -7.86 0.43 21.81
CA THR A 190 -7.75 0.47 23.28
C THR A 190 -8.72 -0.47 24.00
N PRO A 191 -9.99 -0.70 23.53
CA PRO A 191 -10.87 -1.68 24.17
C PRO A 191 -10.35 -3.13 24.09
N TYR A 192 -9.46 -3.40 23.14
CA TYR A 192 -8.85 -4.70 22.91
C TYR A 192 -7.40 -4.79 23.43
N GLY A 193 -6.93 -3.76 24.15
CA GLY A 193 -5.56 -3.67 24.67
C GLY A 193 -4.50 -3.25 23.65
N GLY A 194 -4.92 -2.59 22.57
CA GLY A 194 -4.08 -2.07 21.50
C GLY A 194 -3.97 -0.53 21.46
N ASP A 195 -3.45 0.00 20.35
CA ASP A 195 -3.24 1.44 20.16
C ASP A 195 -4.55 2.21 19.94
N ALA A 196 -4.61 3.45 20.40
CA ALA A 196 -5.75 4.36 20.22
C ALA A 196 -6.05 4.72 18.76
N LEU A 197 -5.11 4.44 17.85
CA LEU A 197 -5.30 4.62 16.41
C LEU A 197 -4.44 3.62 15.64
N ALA A 198 -4.98 2.42 15.42
CA ALA A 198 -4.31 1.35 14.69
C ALA A 198 -4.88 1.18 13.27
N ARG A 199 -4.05 0.67 12.37
CA ARG A 199 -4.46 0.27 11.02
C ARG A 199 -5.00 -1.17 11.05
N VAL A 200 -6.30 -1.33 10.87
CA VAL A 200 -6.96 -2.64 10.82
C VAL A 200 -7.21 -3.03 9.37
N MET A 201 -6.72 -4.19 8.94
CA MET A 201 -6.97 -4.70 7.60
C MET A 201 -8.39 -5.26 7.48
N VAL A 202 -9.12 -4.80 6.48
CA VAL A 202 -10.49 -5.20 6.17
C VAL A 202 -10.53 -5.94 4.85
N THR A 203 -11.04 -7.16 4.88
CA THR A 203 -11.25 -7.94 3.67
C THR A 203 -12.57 -7.54 3.02
N THR A 204 -12.52 -7.22 1.73
CA THR A 204 -13.70 -7.04 0.88
C THR A 204 -13.79 -8.21 -0.09
N LEU A 205 -14.96 -8.83 -0.19
CA LEU A 205 -15.28 -9.84 -1.19
C LEU A 205 -16.19 -9.21 -2.24
N LYS A 206 -15.94 -9.47 -3.52
CA LYS A 206 -16.79 -9.03 -4.64
C LYS A 206 -17.15 -10.21 -5.53
N ARG A 207 -18.43 -10.32 -5.91
CA ARG A 207 -18.86 -11.17 -7.03
C ARG A 207 -18.84 -10.33 -8.30
N VAL A 208 -18.10 -10.80 -9.29
CA VAL A 208 -17.84 -10.10 -10.55
C VAL A 208 -18.24 -10.99 -11.71
N VAL A 209 -19.12 -10.51 -12.57
CA VAL A 209 -19.41 -11.18 -13.85
C VAL A 209 -18.18 -11.04 -14.74
N ILE A 210 -17.54 -12.16 -15.09
CA ILE A 210 -16.21 -12.17 -15.72
C ILE A 210 -16.20 -11.44 -17.07
N GLN A 211 -17.27 -11.59 -17.86
CA GLN A 211 -17.35 -11.00 -19.20
C GLN A 211 -17.55 -9.49 -19.19
N THR A 212 -18.35 -8.97 -18.26
CA THR A 212 -18.73 -7.55 -18.23
C THR A 212 -17.91 -6.74 -17.23
N GLY A 213 -17.27 -7.41 -16.26
CA GLY A 213 -16.64 -6.76 -15.11
C GLY A 213 -17.66 -6.24 -14.08
N GLU A 214 -18.95 -6.53 -14.24
CA GLU A 214 -20.01 -6.04 -13.37
C GLU A 214 -19.91 -6.66 -11.97
N VAL A 215 -19.88 -5.81 -10.94
CA VAL A 215 -19.91 -6.22 -9.54
C VAL A 215 -21.38 -6.43 -9.12
N THR A 216 -21.77 -7.67 -8.88
CA THR A 216 -23.16 -8.04 -8.54
C THR A 216 -23.39 -8.16 -7.03
N TRP A 217 -22.32 -8.24 -6.25
CA TRP A 217 -22.39 -8.32 -4.79
C TRP A 217 -21.06 -7.89 -4.16
N THR A 218 -21.14 -7.23 -3.00
CA THR A 218 -19.97 -6.85 -2.20
C THR A 218 -20.24 -7.17 -0.73
N TRP A 219 -19.25 -7.75 -0.07
CA TRP A 219 -19.27 -7.99 1.37
C TRP A 219 -17.97 -7.51 2.01
N ARG A 220 -18.06 -6.93 3.21
CA ARG A 220 -16.91 -6.45 3.97
C ARG A 220 -16.85 -7.16 5.31
N SER A 221 -15.64 -7.56 5.70
CA SER A 221 -15.42 -8.24 6.97
C SER A 221 -15.65 -7.33 8.17
N LEU A 222 -15.51 -6.02 7.97
CA LEU A 222 -15.68 -4.94 8.94
C LEU A 222 -16.09 -3.64 8.22
N THR A 223 -16.83 -2.77 8.88
CA THR A 223 -17.24 -1.45 8.36
C THR A 223 -16.83 -0.37 9.35
N GLU A 224 -16.50 0.83 8.85
CA GLU A 224 -16.09 1.97 9.68
C GLU A 224 -17.24 2.36 10.64
N GLY A 225 -16.96 2.41 11.95
CA GLY A 225 -17.92 2.85 12.97
C GLY A 225 -18.93 1.79 13.48
N GLN A 226 -18.79 0.50 13.16
CA GLN A 226 -19.65 -0.54 13.72
C GLN A 226 -18.87 -1.65 14.46
N GLU A 227 -19.23 -1.89 15.73
CA GLU A 227 -18.94 -3.16 16.40
C GLU A 227 -19.93 -4.23 15.90
N ALA A 228 -19.42 -5.42 15.58
CA ALA A 228 -20.18 -6.51 15.01
C ALA A 228 -21.23 -7.08 15.97
N VAL A 229 -22.46 -7.30 15.47
CA VAL A 229 -23.56 -7.96 16.19
C VAL A 229 -23.58 -9.44 15.77
N PRO A 230 -23.47 -10.40 16.71
CA PRO A 230 -23.53 -11.82 16.38
C PRO A 230 -24.79 -12.17 15.57
N GLY A 231 -24.60 -12.76 14.38
CA GLY A 231 -25.67 -13.22 13.50
C GLY A 231 -26.27 -12.17 12.55
N GLN A 232 -25.79 -10.91 12.54
CA GLN A 232 -26.35 -9.84 11.69
C GLN A 232 -25.31 -9.06 10.85
N GLY A 233 -24.08 -9.58 10.72
CA GLY A 233 -22.96 -8.98 9.99
C GLY A 233 -21.90 -8.36 10.90
N PRO A 234 -20.88 -7.70 10.32
CA PRO A 234 -19.46 -8.14 10.15
C PRO A 234 -18.90 -9.20 11.14
N ILE A 235 -17.68 -9.72 10.90
CA ILE A 235 -17.01 -10.61 11.87
C ILE A 235 -16.35 -9.75 12.96
N PRO A 236 -16.69 -9.94 14.25
CA PRO A 236 -16.16 -9.13 15.35
C PRO A 236 -14.65 -9.20 15.46
N LEU A 237 -14.01 -8.06 15.78
CA LEU A 237 -12.58 -8.02 16.06
C LEU A 237 -12.21 -8.93 17.25
N ALA A 238 -13.10 -9.04 18.25
CA ALA A 238 -12.96 -9.92 19.41
C ALA A 238 -12.80 -11.41 19.06
N ASP A 239 -13.26 -11.84 17.88
CA ASP A 239 -13.17 -13.23 17.43
C ASP A 239 -11.75 -13.56 16.91
N SER A 240 -10.91 -12.54 16.69
CA SER A 240 -9.51 -12.73 16.31
C SER A 240 -8.65 -13.24 17.47
N PHE A 241 -7.73 -14.16 17.17
CA PHE A 241 -6.63 -14.58 18.03
C PHE A 241 -5.35 -13.75 17.79
N VAL A 242 -5.35 -12.85 16.81
CA VAL A 242 -4.22 -11.97 16.49
C VAL A 242 -4.14 -10.84 17.51
N ARG A 243 -2.93 -10.53 17.98
CA ARG A 243 -2.70 -9.45 18.95
C ARG A 243 -2.91 -8.06 18.30
N PRO A 244 -3.66 -7.14 18.93
CA PRO A 244 -4.00 -5.84 18.34
C PRO A 244 -2.89 -4.79 18.58
N TRP A 245 -1.82 -4.78 17.79
CA TRP A 245 -0.72 -3.82 17.94
C TRP A 245 -0.38 -3.15 16.60
N GLY A 246 -0.42 -1.82 16.52
CA GLY A 246 -0.04 -0.99 15.37
C GLY A 246 -0.82 -1.25 14.07
N PHE A 247 -0.48 -2.35 13.40
CA PHE A 247 -1.06 -2.83 12.15
C PHE A 247 -1.53 -4.29 12.33
N ILE A 248 -2.82 -4.56 12.09
CA ILE A 248 -3.41 -5.88 12.34
C ILE A 248 -4.18 -6.43 11.12
N ASP A 249 -3.84 -7.65 10.69
CA ASP A 249 -4.67 -8.50 9.84
C ASP A 249 -5.51 -9.44 10.70
N TYR A 250 -6.65 -8.95 11.20
CA TYR A 250 -7.37 -9.64 12.29
C TYR A 250 -8.02 -10.95 11.84
N LEU A 251 -8.42 -11.06 10.57
CA LEU A 251 -8.95 -12.32 10.03
C LEU A 251 -7.93 -13.11 9.25
N GLY A 252 -7.03 -12.45 8.51
CA GLY A 252 -6.14 -13.14 7.58
C GLY A 252 -6.90 -14.07 6.66
N VAL A 253 -7.82 -13.53 5.83
CA VAL A 253 -8.56 -14.35 4.87
C VAL A 253 -7.56 -14.98 3.90
N THR A 254 -7.56 -16.30 3.86
CA THR A 254 -6.59 -17.08 3.09
C THR A 254 -7.24 -17.75 1.89
N GLY A 255 -8.49 -18.21 1.97
CA GLY A 255 -9.18 -18.92 0.89
C GLY A 255 -10.64 -18.49 0.79
N VAL A 256 -11.17 -18.58 -0.42
CA VAL A 256 -12.57 -18.27 -0.74
C VAL A 256 -13.12 -19.36 -1.66
N ALA A 257 -14.40 -19.73 -1.49
CA ALA A 257 -15.08 -20.69 -2.35
C ALA A 257 -16.56 -20.37 -2.47
N PHE A 258 -17.17 -20.71 -3.62
CA PHE A 258 -18.63 -20.74 -3.75
C PHE A 258 -19.19 -22.04 -3.19
N ALA A 259 -20.41 -22.00 -2.65
CA ALA A 259 -21.15 -23.19 -2.22
C ALA A 259 -22.63 -23.09 -2.62
N GLU A 260 -23.24 -24.26 -2.87
CA GLU A 260 -24.66 -24.44 -3.26
C GLU A 260 -25.08 -23.46 -4.37
N ASP A 261 -24.58 -23.70 -5.59
CA ASP A 261 -24.89 -22.90 -6.78
C ASP A 261 -24.64 -21.39 -6.62
N SER A 262 -23.52 -21.07 -5.97
CA SER A 262 -23.09 -19.69 -5.69
C SER A 262 -24.06 -18.89 -4.80
N ARG A 263 -24.99 -19.55 -4.10
CA ARG A 263 -25.84 -18.92 -3.09
C ARG A 263 -25.04 -18.51 -1.86
N TYR A 264 -24.08 -19.33 -1.46
CA TYR A 264 -23.23 -19.06 -0.32
C TYR A 264 -21.77 -18.91 -0.74
N VAL A 265 -21.02 -18.22 0.12
CA VAL A 265 -19.58 -18.11 0.03
C VAL A 265 -18.96 -18.67 1.30
N LEU A 266 -17.91 -19.46 1.15
CA LEU A 266 -17.05 -19.90 2.25
C LEU A 266 -15.78 -19.05 2.28
N ILE A 267 -15.35 -18.66 3.47
CA ILE A 267 -14.02 -18.06 3.70
C ILE A 267 -13.27 -18.80 4.79
N SER A 268 -11.97 -19.01 4.59
CA SER A 268 -11.06 -19.44 5.66
C SER A 268 -10.37 -18.22 6.28
N ALA A 269 -10.53 -18.04 7.58
CA ALA A 269 -9.96 -16.93 8.34
C ALA A 269 -8.91 -17.47 9.31
N ARG A 270 -7.63 -17.30 8.94
CA ARG A 270 -6.50 -17.80 9.72
C ARG A 270 -6.45 -17.17 11.11
N GLY A 271 -6.60 -15.85 11.18
CA GLY A 271 -6.56 -15.08 12.43
C GLY A 271 -7.71 -15.38 13.39
N ALA A 272 -8.81 -15.95 12.91
CA ALA A 272 -9.95 -16.36 13.73
C ALA A 272 -10.00 -17.87 14.03
N ASN A 273 -9.04 -18.66 13.50
CA ASN A 273 -9.08 -20.14 13.56
C ASN A 273 -10.44 -20.72 13.13
N ALA A 274 -11.03 -20.17 12.06
CA ALA A 274 -12.40 -20.51 11.69
C ALA A 274 -12.63 -20.48 10.17
N VAL A 275 -13.67 -21.21 9.75
CA VAL A 275 -14.28 -21.12 8.42
C VAL A 275 -15.70 -20.59 8.57
N TYR A 276 -16.08 -19.62 7.74
CA TYR A 276 -17.39 -18.99 7.78
C TYR A 276 -18.17 -19.28 6.50
N LYS A 277 -19.46 -19.59 6.63
CA LYS A 277 -20.41 -19.61 5.52
C LYS A 277 -21.26 -18.35 5.53
N ILE A 278 -21.25 -17.62 4.41
CA ILE A 278 -21.90 -16.32 4.26
C ILE A 278 -23.01 -16.43 3.20
N ASP A 279 -24.19 -15.93 3.51
CA ASP A 279 -25.29 -15.81 2.53
C ASP A 279 -25.06 -14.61 1.63
N THR A 280 -25.08 -14.82 0.31
CA THR A 280 -24.86 -13.75 -0.66
C THR A 280 -26.07 -12.84 -0.87
N ARG A 281 -27.23 -13.12 -0.26
CA ARG A 281 -28.40 -12.23 -0.33
C ARG A 281 -28.26 -11.00 0.56
N ASP A 282 -27.80 -11.21 1.79
CA ASP A 282 -27.80 -10.19 2.84
C ASP A 282 -26.45 -10.07 3.57
N GLY A 283 -25.49 -10.95 3.27
CA GLY A 283 -24.17 -10.94 3.90
C GLY A 283 -24.14 -11.55 5.30
N SER A 284 -25.21 -12.20 5.75
CA SER A 284 -25.30 -12.84 7.06
C SER A 284 -24.41 -14.09 7.14
N ILE A 285 -23.89 -14.37 8.34
CA ILE A 285 -23.13 -15.59 8.62
C ILE A 285 -24.13 -16.70 8.95
N VAL A 286 -24.20 -17.72 8.09
CA VAL A 286 -25.08 -18.88 8.23
C VAL A 286 -24.56 -19.83 9.31
N TRP A 287 -23.25 -20.09 9.28
CA TRP A 287 -22.57 -20.82 10.33
C TRP A 287 -21.08 -20.46 10.40
N THR A 288 -20.50 -20.70 11.57
CA THR A 288 -19.07 -20.60 11.88
C THR A 288 -18.56 -21.98 12.30
N LEU A 289 -17.56 -22.50 11.60
CA LEU A 289 -16.87 -23.74 11.89
C LEU A 289 -15.53 -23.41 12.57
N GLY A 290 -15.43 -23.67 13.87
CA GLY A 290 -14.24 -23.36 14.67
C GLY A 290 -14.23 -21.95 15.27
N GLY A 291 -13.07 -21.54 15.78
CA GLY A 291 -12.86 -20.25 16.44
C GLY A 291 -13.55 -20.11 17.80
N LYS A 292 -13.53 -18.89 18.36
CA LYS A 292 -14.08 -18.59 19.70
C LYS A 292 -15.60 -18.72 19.79
N ARG A 293 -16.30 -18.71 18.65
CA ARG A 293 -17.77 -18.68 18.55
C ARG A 293 -18.26 -19.64 17.46
N SER A 294 -17.77 -20.88 17.48
CA SER A 294 -18.27 -21.93 16.60
C SER A 294 -19.77 -22.11 16.80
N THR A 295 -20.55 -22.02 15.72
CA THR A 295 -21.98 -22.37 15.73
C THR A 295 -22.20 -23.81 15.27
N VAL A 296 -21.17 -24.43 14.68
CA VAL A 296 -21.16 -25.84 14.32
C VAL A 296 -20.83 -26.69 15.55
N THR A 297 -21.52 -27.81 15.70
CA THR A 297 -21.38 -28.76 16.81
C THR A 297 -21.00 -30.17 16.33
N GLY A 298 -20.65 -31.08 17.24
CA GLY A 298 -20.40 -32.50 16.91
C GLY A 298 -18.95 -32.85 16.55
N LEU A 299 -18.02 -31.91 16.70
CA LEU A 299 -16.58 -32.11 16.46
C LEU A 299 -15.81 -32.11 17.79
N ALA A 300 -14.79 -32.97 17.88
CA ALA A 300 -13.80 -32.89 18.96
C ALA A 300 -12.80 -31.76 18.72
N ASP A 301 -12.20 -31.22 19.78
CA ASP A 301 -11.33 -30.02 19.73
C ASP A 301 -10.15 -30.19 18.76
N GLU A 302 -9.55 -31.38 18.70
CA GLU A 302 -8.44 -31.67 17.78
C GLU A 302 -8.84 -31.63 16.29
N ASN A 303 -10.14 -31.69 16.01
CA ASN A 303 -10.73 -31.65 14.68
C ASN A 303 -11.35 -30.29 14.34
N LEU A 304 -11.22 -29.28 15.20
CA LEU A 304 -11.58 -27.91 14.85
C LEU A 304 -10.50 -27.28 13.94
N PRO A 305 -10.90 -26.40 13.00
CA PRO A 305 -9.93 -25.66 12.20
C PRO A 305 -8.93 -24.88 13.06
N ASN A 306 -7.65 -24.99 12.74
CA ASN A 306 -6.58 -24.25 13.39
C ASN A 306 -5.65 -23.61 12.36
N LYS A 307 -5.60 -22.27 12.33
CA LYS A 307 -4.89 -21.46 11.32
C LYS A 307 -5.20 -21.89 9.88
N PRO A 308 -6.49 -21.98 9.48
CA PRO A 308 -6.84 -22.50 8.16
C PRO A 308 -6.27 -21.61 7.05
N PHE A 309 -5.60 -22.25 6.07
CA PHE A 309 -4.94 -21.59 4.95
C PHE A 309 -5.63 -21.84 3.60
N ALA A 310 -6.57 -22.78 3.55
CA ALA A 310 -7.34 -23.10 2.35
C ALA A 310 -8.77 -23.54 2.71
N VAL A 311 -9.72 -23.23 1.84
CA VAL A 311 -11.09 -23.78 1.86
C VAL A 311 -11.55 -24.04 0.43
N THR A 312 -12.20 -25.17 0.20
CA THR A 312 -12.98 -25.48 -1.01
C THR A 312 -14.18 -26.34 -0.66
N VAL A 313 -15.12 -26.50 -1.59
CA VAL A 313 -16.29 -27.37 -1.44
C VAL A 313 -16.45 -28.21 -2.70
N ASP A 314 -16.91 -29.44 -2.55
CA ASP A 314 -17.29 -30.27 -3.70
C ASP A 314 -18.79 -30.11 -4.03
N SER A 315 -19.22 -30.82 -5.08
CA SER A 315 -20.61 -30.88 -5.52
C SER A 315 -21.57 -31.52 -4.51
N ASP A 316 -21.05 -32.34 -3.59
CA ASP A 316 -21.82 -33.02 -2.54
C ASP A 316 -21.94 -32.17 -1.26
N GLY A 317 -21.37 -30.97 -1.27
CA GLY A 317 -21.37 -30.02 -0.15
C GLY A 317 -20.36 -30.36 0.95
N ALA A 318 -19.39 -31.25 0.70
CA ALA A 318 -18.31 -31.52 1.64
C ALA A 318 -17.30 -30.35 1.63
N VAL A 319 -16.97 -29.84 2.82
CA VAL A 319 -16.07 -28.71 3.01
C VAL A 319 -14.66 -29.22 3.25
N TYR A 320 -13.74 -28.89 2.37
CA TYR A 320 -12.33 -29.25 2.46
C TYR A 320 -11.55 -28.08 3.04
N VAL A 321 -10.80 -28.31 4.11
CA VAL A 321 -10.00 -27.28 4.79
C VAL A 321 -8.57 -27.77 4.90
N GLY A 322 -7.64 -26.94 4.43
CA GLY A 322 -6.22 -27.07 4.76
C GLY A 322 -5.90 -26.26 6.01
N ASP A 323 -5.42 -26.92 7.05
CA ASP A 323 -5.15 -26.29 8.35
C ASP A 323 -3.91 -26.89 9.04
N ALA A 324 -3.62 -26.42 10.25
CA ALA A 324 -2.52 -26.89 11.07
C ALA A 324 -3.01 -27.85 12.15
N ASP A 325 -2.34 -28.97 12.33
CA ASP A 325 -2.62 -29.84 13.47
C ASP A 325 -2.35 -29.10 14.80
N PRO A 326 -3.32 -28.99 15.74
CA PRO A 326 -3.16 -28.19 16.95
C PRO A 326 -2.01 -28.64 17.86
N ALA A 327 -1.65 -29.93 17.83
CA ALA A 327 -0.61 -30.48 18.70
C ALA A 327 0.79 -30.29 18.12
N THR A 328 0.92 -30.36 16.79
CA THR A 328 2.24 -30.42 16.13
C THR A 328 2.53 -29.26 15.18
N ASN A 329 1.53 -28.42 14.88
CA ASN A 329 1.53 -27.43 13.80
C ASN A 329 1.85 -28.00 12.40
N ALA A 330 1.88 -29.32 12.23
CA ALA A 330 2.06 -29.94 10.93
C ALA A 330 0.82 -29.69 10.05
N ALA A 331 1.04 -29.33 8.79
CA ALA A 331 -0.04 -29.07 7.86
C ALA A 331 -0.85 -30.36 7.58
N ARG A 332 -2.18 -30.24 7.57
CA ARG A 332 -3.11 -31.35 7.31
C ARG A 332 -4.31 -30.88 6.48
N GLY A 333 -5.04 -31.85 5.96
CA GLY A 333 -6.32 -31.67 5.29
C GLY A 333 -7.46 -32.32 6.06
N LEU A 334 -8.53 -31.58 6.31
CA LEU A 334 -9.75 -32.07 6.94
C LEU A 334 -10.94 -31.89 5.99
N VAL A 335 -11.77 -32.93 5.91
CA VAL A 335 -13.00 -32.93 5.12
C VAL A 335 -14.19 -33.04 6.05
N TYR A 336 -15.02 -32.01 6.05
CA TYR A 336 -16.20 -31.89 6.89
C TYR A 336 -17.47 -32.11 6.09
N LYS A 337 -18.44 -32.78 6.68
CA LYS A 337 -19.83 -32.74 6.22
C LYS A 337 -20.65 -32.02 7.28
N VAL A 338 -21.18 -30.84 6.92
CA VAL A 338 -22.01 -29.99 7.80
C VAL A 338 -23.47 -30.22 7.44
N GLY A 339 -24.26 -30.67 8.40
CA GLY A 339 -25.71 -30.90 8.28
C GLY A 339 -26.51 -29.60 8.34
N ALA A 340 -27.78 -29.68 7.96
CA ALA A 340 -28.71 -28.55 7.99
C ALA A 340 -29.00 -28.03 9.41
N ASP A 341 -28.76 -28.85 10.43
CA ASP A 341 -28.85 -28.51 11.86
C ASP A 341 -27.54 -27.92 12.42
N ASN A 342 -26.57 -27.60 11.55
CA ASN A 342 -25.21 -27.19 11.89
C ASN A 342 -24.43 -28.24 12.72
N SER A 343 -24.84 -29.50 12.73
CA SER A 343 -23.96 -30.58 13.19
C SER A 343 -22.91 -30.87 12.12
N ALA A 344 -21.67 -31.17 12.50
CA ALA A 344 -20.64 -31.57 11.55
C ALA A 344 -19.91 -32.83 11.99
N LYS A 345 -19.40 -33.54 11.00
CA LYS A 345 -18.49 -34.67 11.19
C LYS A 345 -17.30 -34.56 10.26
N VAL A 346 -16.13 -34.97 10.74
CA VAL A 346 -14.98 -35.23 9.87
C VAL A 346 -15.23 -36.53 9.13
N VAL A 347 -15.38 -36.46 7.82
CA VAL A 347 -15.52 -37.65 6.96
C VAL A 347 -14.17 -38.15 6.48
N ARG A 348 -13.14 -37.30 6.51
CA ARG A 348 -11.77 -37.69 6.21
C ARG A 348 -10.74 -36.76 6.84
N LYS A 349 -9.66 -37.35 7.36
CA LYS A 349 -8.44 -36.67 7.80
C LYS A 349 -7.29 -37.14 6.92
N MET A 350 -6.53 -36.19 6.38
CA MET A 350 -5.45 -36.42 5.42
C MET A 350 -4.19 -35.73 5.95
N VAL A 351 -3.17 -36.50 6.33
CA VAL A 351 -1.94 -35.97 6.95
C VAL A 351 -0.73 -36.49 6.17
N PRO A 352 0.06 -35.63 5.51
CA PRO A 352 1.28 -36.07 4.83
C PRO A 352 2.37 -36.45 5.84
N GLU A 353 3.07 -37.55 5.57
CA GLU A 353 4.28 -37.91 6.31
C GLU A 353 5.34 -36.79 6.17
N GLY A 354 5.85 -36.30 7.31
CA GLY A 354 6.85 -35.22 7.31
C GLY A 354 6.33 -33.86 6.81
N GLY A 355 5.02 -33.61 6.93
CA GLY A 355 4.38 -32.38 6.47
C GLY A 355 5.01 -31.08 7.01
N PRO A 356 4.94 -29.97 6.24
CA PRO A 356 5.53 -28.69 6.62
C PRO A 356 4.83 -28.10 7.84
N GLN A 357 5.57 -27.28 8.58
CA GLN A 357 5.06 -26.56 9.73
C GLN A 357 4.28 -25.32 9.28
N VAL A 358 3.09 -25.13 9.85
CA VAL A 358 2.24 -23.97 9.57
C VAL A 358 2.50 -22.88 10.61
N THR A 359 2.86 -21.69 10.13
CA THR A 359 3.11 -20.49 10.94
C THR A 359 1.99 -19.47 10.79
N GLU A 360 2.03 -18.40 11.60
CA GLU A 360 1.15 -17.24 11.45
C GLU A 360 1.33 -16.49 10.13
N ALA A 361 2.44 -16.70 9.41
CA ALA A 361 2.66 -16.12 8.08
C ALA A 361 2.16 -17.04 6.96
N SER A 362 2.01 -18.34 7.24
CA SER A 362 1.90 -19.36 6.21
C SER A 362 0.66 -19.22 5.35
N ARG A 363 0.83 -19.49 4.05
CA ARG A 363 -0.25 -19.52 3.05
C ARG A 363 -0.11 -20.76 2.19
N GLY A 364 -1.25 -21.27 1.71
CA GLY A 364 -1.25 -22.58 1.10
C GLY A 364 -2.54 -22.98 0.41
N THR A 365 -2.50 -24.10 -0.29
CA THR A 365 -3.68 -24.73 -0.90
C THR A 365 -3.84 -26.13 -0.34
N PHE A 366 -5.09 -26.57 -0.20
CA PHE A 366 -5.43 -27.97 -0.03
C PHE A 366 -6.39 -28.36 -1.14
N GLN A 367 -5.99 -29.36 -1.93
CA GLN A 367 -6.77 -29.84 -3.06
C GLN A 367 -6.90 -31.37 -2.97
N PRO A 368 -8.14 -31.91 -2.94
CA PRO A 368 -8.34 -33.33 -3.13
C PRO A 368 -8.07 -33.72 -4.59
N LEU A 369 -7.33 -34.81 -4.79
CA LEU A 369 -7.05 -35.37 -6.11
C LEU A 369 -7.78 -36.69 -6.26
N GLN A 370 -8.58 -36.82 -7.32
CA GLN A 370 -9.24 -38.07 -7.68
C GLN A 370 -8.32 -38.87 -8.61
N ARG A 371 -7.86 -40.04 -8.17
CA ARG A 371 -7.13 -40.98 -9.05
C ARG A 371 -8.12 -41.89 -9.75
N ALA A 372 -8.10 -41.88 -11.08
CA ALA A 372 -8.81 -42.86 -11.88
C ALA A 372 -8.06 -44.21 -11.79
N ILE A 373 -8.41 -45.01 -10.79
CA ILE A 373 -8.18 -46.46 -10.85
C ILE A 373 -9.56 -47.09 -10.75
N SER A 374 -9.92 -47.84 -11.78
CA SER A 374 -11.09 -48.71 -11.81
C SER A 374 -11.13 -49.57 -10.53
N PHE A 375 -12.25 -49.47 -9.80
CA PHE A 375 -12.59 -50.11 -8.52
C PHE A 375 -11.96 -49.48 -7.25
N GLY A 376 -12.73 -48.60 -6.59
CA GLY A 376 -12.55 -48.27 -5.16
C GLY A 376 -11.67 -47.05 -4.83
N GLY A 377 -11.61 -46.05 -5.72
CA GLY A 377 -10.77 -44.85 -5.70
C GLY A 377 -10.15 -44.41 -4.37
N THR A 378 -8.84 -44.61 -4.24
CA THR A 378 -8.00 -43.97 -3.22
C THR A 378 -7.92 -42.47 -3.53
N TYR A 379 -8.21 -41.63 -2.53
CA TYR A 379 -8.06 -40.19 -2.65
C TYR A 379 -6.61 -39.80 -2.38
N ALA A 380 -5.99 -39.01 -3.25
CA ALA A 380 -4.73 -38.35 -2.94
C ALA A 380 -5.00 -36.90 -2.51
N GLY A 381 -4.11 -36.31 -1.73
CA GLY A 381 -4.16 -34.91 -1.33
C GLY A 381 -2.98 -34.16 -1.92
N LEU A 382 -3.22 -32.95 -2.41
CA LEU A 382 -2.18 -31.96 -2.59
C LEU A 382 -2.28 -30.96 -1.44
N LEU A 383 -1.18 -30.81 -0.71
CA LEU A 383 -1.01 -29.75 0.26
C LEU A 383 0.17 -28.88 -0.17
N SER A 384 -0.09 -27.59 -0.30
CA SER A 384 0.96 -26.61 -0.55
C SER A 384 0.99 -25.63 0.59
N VAL A 385 2.17 -25.39 1.17
CA VAL A 385 2.42 -24.37 2.20
C VAL A 385 3.79 -23.77 1.94
N ASP A 386 3.85 -22.44 1.93
CA ASP A 386 5.08 -21.65 1.88
C ASP A 386 6.02 -22.02 0.71
N GLY A 387 5.43 -22.22 -0.49
CA GLY A 387 6.21 -22.52 -1.70
C GLY A 387 6.69 -23.97 -1.83
N ARG A 388 6.21 -24.86 -0.97
CA ARG A 388 6.37 -26.31 -1.12
C ARG A 388 5.04 -26.92 -1.53
N ALA A 389 5.06 -27.90 -2.43
CA ALA A 389 3.90 -28.73 -2.73
C ALA A 389 4.21 -30.18 -2.37
N ILE A 390 3.24 -30.86 -1.76
CA ILE A 390 3.34 -32.27 -1.37
C ILE A 390 2.08 -32.96 -1.86
N GLU A 391 2.24 -33.90 -2.77
CA GLU A 391 1.21 -34.88 -3.10
C GLU A 391 1.40 -36.12 -2.23
N PHE A 392 0.32 -36.61 -1.64
CA PHE A 392 0.34 -37.76 -0.75
C PHE A 392 -0.94 -38.59 -0.87
N GLU A 393 -0.83 -39.88 -0.58
CA GLU A 393 -1.96 -40.80 -0.56
C GLU A 393 -2.88 -40.55 0.65
N ALA A 394 -4.13 -41.06 0.61
CA ALA A 394 -5.10 -40.91 1.70
C ALA A 394 -4.57 -41.34 3.08
N ASN A 395 -3.66 -42.30 3.13
CA ASN A 395 -3.06 -42.87 4.33
C ASN A 395 -1.74 -42.18 4.76
N GLY A 396 -1.27 -41.16 4.03
CA GLY A 396 -0.12 -40.32 4.42
C GLY A 396 1.18 -40.42 3.60
N PRO A 397 1.52 -41.55 2.93
CA PRO A 397 2.73 -41.64 2.13
C PRO A 397 2.84 -40.56 1.05
N VAL A 398 4.01 -39.94 0.96
CA VAL A 398 4.32 -38.90 -0.02
C VAL A 398 4.64 -39.51 -1.38
N VAL A 399 4.02 -38.97 -2.43
CA VAL A 399 4.14 -39.44 -3.81
C VAL A 399 4.93 -38.45 -4.67
N PHE A 400 4.85 -37.17 -4.35
CA PHE A 400 5.57 -36.10 -5.02
C PHE A 400 5.85 -34.97 -4.05
N THR A 401 7.02 -34.36 -4.15
CA THR A 401 7.25 -33.04 -3.59
C THR A 401 7.88 -32.11 -4.60
N SER A 402 7.55 -30.83 -4.49
CA SER A 402 8.29 -29.76 -5.15
C SER A 402 8.66 -28.67 -4.17
N SER A 403 9.81 -28.05 -4.42
CA SER A 403 10.26 -26.83 -3.78
C SER A 403 10.89 -25.92 -4.81
N ALA A 404 10.64 -24.61 -4.74
CA ALA A 404 11.35 -23.66 -5.57
C ALA A 404 12.52 -23.04 -4.79
N PRO A 405 13.71 -22.86 -5.41
CA PRO A 405 14.92 -22.38 -4.74
C PRO A 405 14.81 -20.99 -4.08
N SER A 406 13.85 -20.16 -4.52
CA SER A 406 13.71 -18.76 -4.08
C SER A 406 12.28 -18.31 -3.80
N ALA A 407 11.32 -19.23 -3.69
CA ALA A 407 9.92 -18.85 -3.44
C ALA A 407 9.79 -18.14 -2.09
N GLN A 408 9.24 -16.93 -2.11
CA GLN A 408 8.72 -16.33 -0.88
C GLN A 408 7.68 -17.28 -0.27
N PRO A 409 7.52 -17.32 1.07
CA PRO A 409 6.59 -18.20 1.80
C PRO A 409 5.09 -17.95 1.53
N ALA A 410 4.70 -17.41 0.36
CA ALA A 410 3.34 -17.01 0.03
C ALA A 410 2.78 -17.66 -1.25
N SER A 411 3.50 -18.62 -1.83
CA SER A 411 3.14 -19.32 -3.07
C SER A 411 2.16 -20.46 -2.83
N ARG A 412 1.01 -20.41 -3.50
CA ARG A 412 0.02 -21.50 -3.56
C ARG A 412 0.33 -22.37 -4.76
N MET A 413 0.28 -23.69 -4.59
CA MET A 413 0.36 -24.62 -5.70
C MET A 413 -0.89 -25.49 -5.85
N SER A 414 -1.27 -25.78 -7.09
CA SER A 414 -2.45 -26.59 -7.41
C SER A 414 -2.17 -27.47 -8.63
N TRP A 415 -2.66 -28.71 -8.59
CA TRP A 415 -2.62 -29.62 -9.72
C TRP A 415 -3.82 -29.38 -10.61
N VAL A 416 -3.58 -29.32 -11.91
CA VAL A 416 -4.66 -29.31 -12.90
C VAL A 416 -4.44 -30.47 -13.87
N PRO A 417 -5.42 -31.37 -14.02
CA PRO A 417 -5.40 -32.34 -15.10
C PRO A 417 -5.60 -31.56 -16.41
N TRP A 418 -4.51 -31.17 -17.07
CA TRP A 418 -4.56 -30.22 -18.18
C TRP A 418 -3.86 -30.71 -19.44
N LEU A 419 -4.55 -30.54 -20.58
CA LEU A 419 -3.95 -30.37 -21.91
C LEU A 419 -4.38 -28.98 -22.40
N ALA A 420 -3.44 -28.05 -22.54
CA ALA A 420 -3.72 -26.83 -23.28
C ALA A 420 -3.86 -27.24 -24.75
N ALA A 421 -4.87 -26.68 -25.43
CA ALA A 421 -4.77 -26.62 -26.88
C ALA A 421 -3.53 -25.79 -27.24
N ALA A 422 -2.92 -26.08 -28.39
CA ALA A 422 -1.76 -25.34 -28.87
C ALA A 422 -2.01 -23.82 -28.77
N PRO A 423 -1.07 -23.02 -28.18
CA PRO A 423 -1.28 -21.59 -28.03
C PRO A 423 -1.62 -20.93 -29.38
N THR A 424 -2.45 -19.88 -29.36
CA THR A 424 -2.84 -19.22 -30.63
C THR A 424 -1.70 -18.39 -31.25
N ALA A 425 -0.79 -17.89 -30.43
CA ALA A 425 0.42 -17.22 -30.89
C ALA A 425 1.41 -18.24 -31.49
N PRO A 426 2.18 -17.89 -32.53
CA PRO A 426 3.21 -18.77 -33.07
C PRO A 426 4.35 -19.01 -32.05
N PRO A 427 5.14 -20.09 -32.19
CA PRO A 427 6.37 -20.30 -31.42
C PRO A 427 7.35 -19.13 -31.56
N ASP A 428 8.08 -18.83 -30.49
CA ASP A 428 9.13 -17.80 -30.47
C ASP A 428 10.46 -18.39 -30.93
N VAL A 429 11.09 -17.78 -31.96
CA VAL A 429 12.33 -18.27 -32.57
C VAL A 429 13.38 -17.16 -32.62
N LYS A 430 14.60 -17.47 -32.16
CA LYS A 430 15.79 -16.61 -32.30
C LYS A 430 16.97 -17.40 -32.84
N ALA A 431 17.92 -16.70 -33.47
CA ALA A 431 19.14 -17.31 -34.02
C ALA A 431 20.40 -16.66 -33.46
N ARG A 432 21.44 -17.46 -33.19
CA ARG A 432 22.81 -17.04 -32.91
C ARG A 432 23.79 -17.70 -33.90
N TYR A 433 25.02 -17.22 -33.95
CA TYR A 433 26.09 -17.90 -34.68
C TYR A 433 26.35 -19.30 -34.09
N GLY A 434 26.55 -20.28 -34.97
CA GLY A 434 27.06 -21.60 -34.56
C GLY A 434 28.57 -21.57 -34.34
N ALA A 435 29.14 -22.74 -34.06
CA ALA A 435 30.58 -22.90 -33.89
C ALA A 435 31.35 -22.77 -35.22
N ASP A 436 30.68 -22.99 -36.36
CA ASP A 436 31.18 -22.78 -37.72
C ASP A 436 30.38 -21.65 -38.41
N ASP A 437 31.02 -20.89 -39.29
CA ASP A 437 30.41 -19.84 -40.12
C ASP A 437 29.25 -20.37 -40.97
N ARG A 438 29.26 -21.68 -41.28
CA ARG A 438 28.19 -22.39 -42.01
C ARG A 438 27.08 -22.94 -41.12
N GLU A 439 27.12 -22.71 -39.82
CA GLU A 439 26.11 -23.15 -38.88
C GLU A 439 25.41 -21.98 -38.20
N ARG A 440 24.15 -22.19 -37.84
CA ARG A 440 23.36 -21.27 -37.02
C ARG A 440 22.70 -22.05 -35.89
N GLU A 441 22.57 -21.41 -34.74
CA GLU A 441 21.89 -21.98 -33.58
C GLU A 441 20.53 -21.32 -33.42
N LEU A 442 19.48 -22.10 -33.60
CA LEU A 442 18.11 -21.69 -33.35
C LEU A 442 17.74 -22.00 -31.91
N TYR A 443 17.16 -21.01 -31.24
CA TYR A 443 16.54 -21.15 -29.93
C TYR A 443 15.04 -21.01 -30.11
N VAL A 444 14.30 -22.02 -29.70
CA VAL A 444 12.86 -22.11 -29.92
C VAL A 444 12.15 -22.38 -28.60
N SER A 445 11.13 -21.58 -28.28
CA SER A 445 10.23 -21.81 -27.16
C SER A 445 8.79 -21.52 -27.55
N TRP A 446 7.83 -22.02 -26.77
CA TRP A 446 6.41 -21.73 -26.99
C TRP A 446 5.64 -21.68 -25.69
N ASN A 447 5.56 -20.47 -25.14
CA ASN A 447 5.04 -20.21 -23.81
C ASN A 447 3.56 -20.65 -23.67
N GLY A 448 3.30 -21.62 -22.80
CA GLY A 448 1.99 -22.23 -22.58
C GLY A 448 1.74 -23.55 -23.32
N SER A 449 2.70 -24.04 -24.12
CA SER A 449 2.51 -25.25 -24.92
C SER A 449 2.89 -26.55 -24.17
N THR A 450 1.91 -27.42 -23.95
CA THR A 450 2.08 -28.72 -23.26
C THR A 450 2.25 -29.90 -24.22
N SER A 451 1.93 -29.74 -25.51
CA SER A 451 1.80 -30.85 -26.46
C SER A 451 2.98 -31.00 -27.42
N VAL A 452 3.93 -30.06 -27.43
CA VAL A 452 5.10 -30.12 -28.32
C VAL A 452 6.00 -31.28 -27.92
N ALA A 453 6.19 -32.22 -28.85
CA ALA A 453 7.14 -33.32 -28.72
C ALA A 453 8.41 -33.07 -29.53
N LYS A 454 8.30 -32.45 -30.73
CA LYS A 454 9.43 -32.20 -31.64
C LYS A 454 9.30 -30.84 -32.33
N TRP A 455 10.43 -30.29 -32.72
CA TRP A 455 10.57 -29.11 -33.58
C TRP A 455 11.08 -29.54 -34.95
N GLN A 456 10.43 -29.10 -36.01
CA GLN A 456 10.92 -29.27 -37.39
C GLN A 456 11.29 -27.91 -37.98
N VAL A 457 12.53 -27.78 -38.45
CA VAL A 457 13.04 -26.55 -39.07
C VAL A 457 13.12 -26.73 -40.57
N GLN A 458 12.62 -25.74 -41.31
CA GLN A 458 12.64 -25.68 -42.76
C GLN A 458 13.28 -24.37 -43.24
N LEU A 459 14.14 -24.44 -44.24
CA LEU A 459 14.87 -23.30 -44.81
C LEU A 459 14.61 -23.17 -46.32
N GLY A 460 14.60 -21.96 -46.85
CA GLY A 460 14.40 -21.74 -48.28
C GLY A 460 14.65 -20.30 -48.73
N SER A 461 14.64 -20.07 -50.04
CA SER A 461 14.79 -18.73 -50.64
C SER A 461 13.55 -17.85 -50.44
N ASP A 462 12.39 -18.45 -50.24
CA ASP A 462 11.10 -17.82 -49.98
C ASP A 462 10.14 -18.82 -49.31
N ALA A 463 8.92 -18.37 -49.00
CA ALA A 463 7.93 -19.17 -48.27
C ALA A 463 7.37 -20.37 -49.06
N ASP A 464 7.54 -20.39 -50.40
CA ASP A 464 7.06 -21.43 -51.30
C ASP A 464 8.14 -22.48 -51.60
N HIS A 465 9.42 -22.13 -51.41
CA HIS A 465 10.57 -23.00 -51.69
C HIS A 465 11.32 -23.44 -50.42
N LEU A 466 10.60 -24.02 -49.44
CA LEU A 466 11.17 -24.49 -48.18
C LEU A 466 11.56 -25.97 -48.22
N ARG A 467 12.71 -26.32 -47.61
CA ARG A 467 13.17 -27.70 -47.39
C ARG A 467 13.35 -27.97 -45.90
N THR A 468 12.92 -29.13 -45.42
CA THR A 468 13.21 -29.55 -44.04
C THR A 468 14.70 -29.82 -43.88
N VAL A 469 15.33 -29.13 -42.95
CA VAL A 469 16.78 -29.28 -42.66
C VAL A 469 17.05 -30.08 -41.40
N VAL A 470 16.16 -29.99 -40.40
CA VAL A 470 16.36 -30.69 -39.13
C VAL A 470 15.02 -30.97 -38.44
N THR A 471 14.96 -32.06 -37.69
CA THR A 471 13.88 -32.33 -36.74
C THR A 471 14.49 -32.74 -35.40
N ALA A 472 14.24 -31.97 -34.35
CA ALA A 472 14.84 -32.14 -33.03
C ALA A 472 13.75 -32.43 -31.97
N PRO A 473 14.00 -33.31 -30.98
CA PRO A 473 13.11 -33.46 -29.84
C PRO A 473 13.07 -32.16 -29.01
N ARG A 474 11.92 -31.87 -28.39
CA ARG A 474 11.83 -30.79 -27.40
C ARG A 474 12.76 -31.09 -26.22
N ALA A 475 13.53 -30.09 -25.79
CA ALA A 475 14.36 -30.15 -24.59
C ALA A 475 14.02 -28.96 -23.69
N GLY A 476 13.38 -29.21 -22.54
CA GLY A 476 12.96 -28.16 -21.58
C GLY A 476 11.94 -27.15 -22.13
N PHE A 477 11.94 -25.94 -21.56
CA PHE A 477 11.16 -24.80 -22.06
C PHE A 477 11.70 -24.23 -23.37
N GLU A 478 13.02 -24.11 -23.50
CA GLU A 478 13.72 -23.59 -24.69
C GLU A 478 14.61 -24.67 -25.30
N THR A 479 14.34 -25.03 -26.54
CA THR A 479 15.14 -26.00 -27.29
C THR A 479 16.18 -25.28 -28.14
N ARG A 480 17.46 -25.63 -27.96
CA ARG A 480 18.57 -25.21 -28.82
C ARG A 480 18.74 -26.21 -29.96
N ILE A 481 18.77 -25.72 -31.19
CA ILE A 481 18.80 -26.52 -32.41
C ILE A 481 19.88 -25.97 -33.35
N THR A 482 20.90 -26.75 -33.65
CA THR A 482 21.91 -26.39 -34.65
C THR A 482 21.40 -26.71 -36.05
N VAL A 483 21.52 -25.77 -36.98
CA VAL A 483 21.11 -25.93 -38.38
C VAL A 483 22.21 -25.48 -39.35
N PRO A 484 22.37 -26.18 -40.49
CA PRO A 484 23.24 -25.71 -41.56
C PRO A 484 22.65 -24.45 -42.20
N PHE A 485 23.50 -23.50 -42.58
CA PHE A 485 23.12 -22.22 -43.16
C PHE A 485 23.83 -21.96 -44.49
N GLU A 486 23.03 -21.68 -45.53
CA GLU A 486 23.51 -21.13 -46.79
C GLU A 486 23.02 -19.69 -46.96
N THR A 487 23.77 -18.84 -47.66
CA THR A 487 23.40 -17.41 -47.86
C THR A 487 22.08 -17.23 -48.61
N THR A 488 21.63 -18.25 -49.34
CA THR A 488 20.36 -18.35 -50.05
C THR A 488 19.17 -18.71 -49.15
N ASP A 489 19.42 -19.14 -47.91
CA ASP A 489 18.38 -19.46 -46.92
C ASP A 489 17.83 -18.17 -46.30
N TYR A 490 16.83 -17.63 -46.98
CA TYR A 490 16.21 -16.36 -46.65
C TYR A 490 15.00 -16.51 -45.72
N VAL A 491 14.22 -17.58 -45.85
CA VAL A 491 13.06 -17.86 -44.99
C VAL A 491 13.35 -19.05 -44.08
N VAL A 492 13.07 -18.88 -42.79
CA VAL A 492 13.15 -19.92 -41.76
C VAL A 492 11.74 -20.19 -41.25
N ARG A 493 11.26 -21.43 -41.41
CA ARG A 493 10.01 -21.91 -40.83
C ARG A 493 10.30 -22.92 -39.74
N VAL A 494 9.78 -22.68 -38.54
CA VAL A 494 9.86 -23.64 -37.42
C VAL A 494 8.45 -24.16 -37.14
N GLN A 495 8.27 -25.47 -37.23
CA GLN A 495 7.01 -26.16 -36.96
C GLN A 495 7.08 -26.91 -35.62
N ALA A 496 6.07 -26.72 -34.79
CA ALA A 496 5.82 -27.49 -33.59
C ALA A 496 5.06 -28.78 -33.97
N LEU A 497 5.58 -29.93 -33.60
CA LEU A 497 4.97 -31.25 -33.81
C LEU A 497 4.56 -31.88 -32.49
N ASP A 498 3.38 -32.50 -32.45
CA ASP A 498 2.94 -33.28 -31.30
C ASP A 498 3.52 -34.71 -31.26
N GLY A 499 3.14 -35.50 -30.24
CA GLY A 499 3.60 -36.88 -30.08
C GLY A 499 3.19 -37.84 -31.22
N SER A 500 2.17 -37.49 -32.01
CA SER A 500 1.76 -38.23 -33.21
C SER A 500 2.49 -37.79 -34.48
N GLY A 501 3.20 -36.64 -34.42
CA GLY A 501 3.88 -36.02 -35.55
C GLY A 501 3.02 -35.01 -36.31
N ALA A 502 1.85 -34.62 -35.80
CA ALA A 502 1.00 -33.62 -36.42
C ALA A 502 1.53 -32.19 -36.14
N VAL A 503 1.46 -31.30 -37.14
CA VAL A 503 1.81 -29.89 -36.97
C VAL A 503 0.74 -29.18 -36.15
N ILE A 504 1.11 -28.71 -34.97
CA ILE A 504 0.21 -28.01 -34.04
C ILE A 504 0.42 -26.50 -34.02
N GLY A 505 1.53 -26.00 -34.59
CA GLY A 505 1.82 -24.58 -34.75
C GLY A 505 3.06 -24.35 -35.62
N LYS A 506 3.22 -23.12 -36.13
CA LYS A 506 4.38 -22.73 -36.94
C LYS A 506 4.75 -21.27 -36.75
N ALA A 507 6.02 -20.95 -36.94
CA ALA A 507 6.57 -19.59 -37.01
C ALA A 507 7.40 -19.43 -38.28
N ASP A 508 7.13 -18.36 -39.04
CA ASP A 508 7.84 -18.03 -40.29
C ASP A 508 8.63 -16.74 -40.08
N HIS A 509 9.93 -16.77 -40.36
CA HIS A 509 10.85 -15.64 -40.22
C HIS A 509 11.64 -15.41 -41.52
N THR A 510 11.92 -14.15 -41.83
CA THR A 510 12.62 -13.71 -43.05
C THR A 510 13.94 -13.06 -42.69
N ALA A 511 15.00 -13.38 -43.42
CA ALA A 511 16.37 -12.92 -43.18
C ALA A 511 16.85 -13.20 -41.73
N LEU A 512 16.32 -14.24 -41.07
CA LEU A 512 16.67 -14.57 -39.67
C LEU A 512 18.18 -14.73 -39.50
N PHE A 513 18.82 -15.45 -40.41
CA PHE A 513 20.25 -15.75 -40.38
C PHE A 513 21.15 -14.69 -41.02
N GLN A 514 20.59 -13.83 -41.88
CA GLN A 514 21.32 -12.72 -42.51
C GLN A 514 21.44 -11.50 -41.59
N LEU A 515 20.55 -11.39 -40.60
CA LEU A 515 20.50 -10.31 -39.61
C LEU A 515 21.09 -10.74 -38.25
N VAL A 516 21.85 -11.84 -38.18
CA VAL A 516 22.56 -12.21 -36.95
C VAL A 516 23.67 -11.17 -36.74
N ALA A 517 23.59 -10.43 -35.63
CA ALA A 517 24.43 -9.27 -35.37
C ALA A 517 25.92 -9.58 -35.43
N ASP A 518 26.69 -8.65 -36.00
CA ASP A 518 28.09 -8.45 -35.64
C ASP A 518 28.22 -8.55 -34.11
N PRO A 519 29.14 -9.40 -33.57
CA PRO A 519 29.32 -9.58 -32.14
C PRO A 519 29.49 -8.28 -31.33
N SER A 520 29.90 -7.19 -31.97
CA SER A 520 30.04 -5.86 -31.35
C SER A 520 28.71 -5.14 -31.03
N LEU A 521 27.58 -5.57 -31.61
CA LEU A 521 26.26 -4.95 -31.40
C LEU A 521 25.55 -5.46 -30.14
N GLY A 522 26.00 -6.60 -29.59
CA GLY A 522 25.37 -7.30 -28.49
C GLY A 522 24.17 -8.16 -28.92
N ASP A 523 23.52 -8.83 -27.96
CA ASP A 523 22.35 -9.70 -28.20
C ASP A 523 21.17 -8.99 -28.84
N GLU A 524 20.47 -9.66 -29.76
CA GLU A 524 19.18 -9.21 -30.30
C GLU A 524 18.12 -9.18 -29.19
N VAL A 525 17.60 -7.99 -28.88
CA VAL A 525 16.55 -7.73 -27.89
C VAL A 525 15.17 -7.89 -28.51
N SER A 526 14.96 -7.45 -29.76
CA SER A 526 13.68 -7.61 -30.46
C SER A 526 13.85 -7.56 -31.97
N ARG A 527 12.92 -8.19 -32.72
CA ARG A 527 12.87 -8.19 -34.18
C ARG A 527 11.43 -8.04 -34.64
N ARG A 528 11.23 -7.20 -35.65
CA ARG A 528 9.93 -6.93 -36.27
C ARG A 528 10.05 -7.03 -37.79
N GLU A 529 9.22 -7.86 -38.39
CA GLU A 529 9.18 -8.06 -39.84
C GLU A 529 7.84 -7.58 -40.40
N GLU A 530 7.90 -6.70 -41.40
CA GLU A 530 6.74 -6.27 -42.19
C GLU A 530 6.97 -6.48 -43.69
N ALA A 531 5.93 -6.22 -44.48
CA ALA A 531 5.96 -6.45 -45.93
C ALA A 531 7.08 -5.68 -46.65
N ASP A 532 7.55 -4.54 -46.12
CA ASP A 532 8.54 -3.67 -46.76
C ASP A 532 9.84 -3.44 -45.94
N PHE A 533 9.91 -3.82 -44.65
CA PHE A 533 11.12 -3.64 -43.84
C PHE A 533 11.25 -4.64 -42.69
N VAL A 534 12.49 -4.81 -42.21
CA VAL A 534 12.83 -5.59 -41.01
C VAL A 534 13.55 -4.67 -40.02
N GLU A 535 13.08 -4.61 -38.78
CA GLU A 535 13.70 -3.85 -37.69
C GLU A 535 14.27 -4.82 -36.65
N VAL A 536 15.52 -4.62 -36.26
CA VAL A 536 16.20 -5.43 -35.24
C VAL A 536 16.84 -4.52 -34.19
N VAL A 537 16.55 -4.75 -32.92
CA VAL A 537 17.08 -3.99 -31.77
C VAL A 537 18.10 -4.85 -31.04
N TYR A 538 19.30 -4.31 -30.77
CA TYR A 538 20.38 -5.01 -30.05
C TYR A 538 20.65 -4.44 -28.65
N SER A 539 21.24 -5.24 -27.77
CA SER A 539 21.48 -4.94 -26.35
C SER A 539 22.51 -3.81 -26.15
N GLY A 540 23.41 -3.61 -27.11
CA GLY A 540 24.28 -2.44 -27.22
C GLY A 540 23.54 -1.13 -27.52
N GLY A 541 22.21 -1.18 -27.68
CA GLY A 541 21.38 -0.02 -27.97
C GLY A 541 21.46 0.41 -29.42
N THR A 542 21.64 -0.52 -30.36
CA THR A 542 21.60 -0.21 -31.80
C THR A 542 20.32 -0.77 -32.40
N VAL A 543 19.56 0.04 -33.14
CA VAL A 543 18.46 -0.45 -34.00
C VAL A 543 18.94 -0.42 -35.44
N VAL A 544 18.79 -1.56 -36.12
CA VAL A 544 19.00 -1.67 -37.57
C VAL A 544 17.64 -1.82 -38.23
N GLN A 545 17.18 -0.77 -38.93
CA GLN A 545 16.03 -0.86 -39.82
C GLN A 545 16.52 -1.14 -41.24
N TRP A 546 16.11 -2.26 -41.81
CA TRP A 546 16.47 -2.70 -43.16
C TRP A 546 15.24 -2.67 -44.07
N SER A 547 15.26 -1.80 -45.07
CA SER A 547 14.19 -1.70 -46.08
C SER A 547 14.44 -2.68 -47.23
N ARG A 548 13.39 -3.41 -47.65
CA ARG A 548 13.41 -4.26 -48.86
C ARG A 548 13.71 -3.47 -50.15
N ARG A 549 13.55 -2.14 -50.13
CA ARG A 549 13.76 -1.25 -51.29
C ARG A 549 15.03 -0.40 -51.21
N THR A 550 15.52 -0.08 -50.00
CA THR A 550 16.51 1.00 -49.81
C THR A 550 17.67 0.67 -48.86
N GLY A 551 17.73 -0.49 -48.21
CA GLY A 551 18.83 -0.86 -47.31
C GLY A 551 18.74 -0.26 -45.89
N ALA A 552 19.82 -0.35 -45.10
CA ALA A 552 19.82 -0.14 -43.64
C ALA A 552 20.01 1.32 -43.16
N TRP A 553 19.37 1.72 -42.04
CA TRP A 553 19.52 3.04 -41.39
C TRP A 553 19.72 2.96 -39.86
N PRO A 554 20.58 3.80 -39.24
CA PRO A 554 20.76 3.92 -37.78
C PRO A 554 19.95 5.06 -37.12
N VAL A 555 19.48 4.88 -35.86
CA VAL A 555 18.63 5.84 -35.09
C VAL A 555 19.25 6.17 -33.70
N SER A 556 19.02 7.37 -33.16
CA SER A 556 19.76 7.95 -32.00
C SER A 556 19.38 7.43 -30.59
N GLY A 557 20.31 7.54 -29.61
CA GLY A 557 20.22 6.96 -28.25
C GLY A 557 19.01 7.34 -27.37
N ALA A 558 18.42 8.52 -27.55
CA ALA A 558 17.23 8.95 -26.79
C ALA A 558 15.95 8.19 -27.22
N TYR A 559 15.88 7.80 -28.49
CA TYR A 559 14.84 6.93 -29.04
C TYR A 559 14.87 5.53 -28.42
N LEU A 560 16.09 5.00 -28.24
CA LEU A 560 16.38 3.67 -27.69
C LEU A 560 16.11 3.55 -26.19
N GLU A 561 16.33 4.61 -25.43
CA GLU A 561 15.98 4.64 -24.01
C GLU A 561 14.45 4.74 -23.81
N CYS A 562 13.75 5.37 -24.75
CA CYS A 562 12.29 5.40 -24.74
C CYS A 562 11.66 4.04 -25.00
N ILE A 563 12.14 3.33 -26.03
CA ILE A 563 11.70 1.98 -26.37
C ILE A 563 11.98 1.01 -25.20
N ARG A 564 13.17 1.04 -24.60
CA ARG A 564 13.52 0.19 -23.45
C ARG A 564 12.67 0.46 -22.21
N ARG A 565 12.30 1.71 -21.94
CA ARG A 565 11.55 2.11 -20.72
C ARG A 565 10.03 2.09 -20.88
N ALA A 566 9.53 1.92 -22.11
CA ALA A 566 8.09 1.81 -22.41
C ALA A 566 7.53 0.40 -22.22
N ASP A 567 8.32 -0.57 -21.76
CA ASP A 567 7.88 -1.94 -21.46
C ASP A 567 7.18 -2.58 -22.68
N TRP A 568 7.91 -2.61 -23.80
CA TRP A 568 7.35 -2.81 -25.14
C TRP A 568 7.45 -4.26 -25.63
N ASP A 569 6.28 -4.87 -25.86
CA ASP A 569 6.03 -6.03 -26.72
C ASP A 569 5.58 -5.55 -28.13
N GLY A 570 6.51 -5.31 -29.07
CA GLY A 570 6.27 -5.52 -30.52
C GLY A 570 5.28 -4.68 -31.37
N GLY A 571 4.53 -3.68 -30.87
CA GLY A 571 3.63 -2.84 -31.71
C GLY A 571 4.32 -1.76 -32.58
N LEU A 572 3.84 -1.47 -33.81
CA LEU A 572 4.31 -0.34 -34.67
C LEU A 572 4.15 0.99 -33.94
N PRO A 573 4.92 2.05 -34.28
CA PRO A 573 4.42 3.38 -34.04
C PRO A 573 3.04 3.51 -34.69
N THR A 574 2.03 3.89 -33.91
CA THR A 574 0.64 3.99 -34.41
C THR A 574 0.46 5.13 -35.42
N SER A 575 1.52 5.91 -35.64
CA SER A 575 1.64 7.01 -36.59
C SER A 575 2.93 6.89 -37.39
N GLY A 576 2.94 7.34 -38.66
CA GLY A 576 4.15 7.41 -39.49
C GLY A 576 5.29 8.28 -38.88
N PRO A 577 6.51 8.25 -39.44
CA PRO A 577 7.65 9.00 -38.91
C PRO A 577 7.30 10.48 -38.78
N PHE A 578 7.44 11.02 -37.56
CA PHE A 578 7.12 12.40 -37.16
C PHE A 578 6.06 13.06 -38.06
N GLY A 579 4.84 12.52 -38.03
CA GLY A 579 3.77 12.94 -38.94
C GLY A 579 3.43 14.43 -38.81
N ALA A 580 3.49 15.15 -39.93
CA ALA A 580 2.97 16.51 -40.05
C ALA A 580 1.46 16.47 -40.41
N LEU A 581 0.59 16.83 -39.46
CA LEU A 581 -0.83 17.15 -39.67
C LEU A 581 -1.20 18.37 -38.77
N PRO A 582 -2.27 19.12 -39.07
CA PRO A 582 -2.18 20.55 -39.39
C PRO A 582 -1.88 21.50 -38.20
N LEU A 583 -0.87 22.33 -38.42
CA LEU A 583 -0.63 23.71 -37.95
C LEU A 583 -0.58 24.06 -36.45
N LEU A 584 -0.77 23.15 -35.48
CA LEU A 584 -0.59 23.47 -34.05
C LEU A 584 0.08 22.38 -33.17
N SER A 585 0.48 21.23 -33.72
CA SER A 585 1.00 20.10 -32.92
C SER A 585 2.51 19.88 -33.07
N THR A 586 3.21 19.80 -31.94
CA THR A 586 4.62 19.38 -31.81
C THR A 586 4.85 18.02 -32.46
N PRO A 587 5.94 17.82 -33.25
CA PRO A 587 6.23 16.52 -33.85
C PRO A 587 6.46 15.49 -32.74
N HIS A 588 5.74 14.37 -32.80
CA HIS A 588 5.85 13.30 -31.84
C HIS A 588 5.65 11.96 -32.53
N GLN A 589 6.14 10.90 -31.89
CA GLN A 589 5.98 9.53 -32.34
C GLN A 589 5.41 8.71 -31.20
N ARG A 590 4.21 8.15 -31.43
CA ARG A 590 3.48 7.37 -30.43
C ARG A 590 3.83 5.89 -30.51
N PHE A 591 3.94 5.28 -29.33
CA PHE A 591 4.12 3.86 -29.09
C PHE A 591 2.99 3.39 -28.15
N GLU A 592 2.86 2.07 -27.95
CA GLU A 592 1.77 1.49 -27.17
C GLU A 592 1.74 1.90 -25.69
N ARG A 593 2.91 2.09 -25.08
CA ARG A 593 3.08 2.59 -23.69
C ARG A 593 4.17 3.67 -23.57
N GLY A 594 4.39 4.40 -24.65
CA GLY A 594 5.42 5.44 -24.72
C GLY A 594 5.15 6.46 -25.81
N THR A 595 5.69 7.67 -25.68
CA THR A 595 5.65 8.67 -26.75
C THR A 595 6.90 9.52 -26.68
N VAL A 596 7.55 9.69 -27.84
CA VAL A 596 8.69 10.58 -28.01
C VAL A 596 8.19 11.90 -28.57
N TYR A 597 8.47 12.98 -27.87
CA TYR A 597 8.13 14.35 -28.27
C TYR A 597 9.39 15.09 -28.72
N LEU A 598 9.35 15.80 -29.85
CA LEU A 598 10.41 16.74 -30.23
C LEU A 598 10.15 18.10 -29.59
N THR A 599 10.85 18.40 -28.50
CA THR A 599 10.76 19.68 -27.80
C THR A 599 12.02 20.50 -28.09
N GLY A 600 11.96 21.39 -29.10
CA GLY A 600 13.13 22.13 -29.57
C GLY A 600 14.13 21.21 -30.30
N PRO A 601 15.47 21.32 -30.05
CA PRO A 601 16.47 20.46 -30.68
C PRO A 601 16.59 19.07 -30.02
N SER A 602 15.79 18.76 -29.01
CA SER A 602 15.90 17.52 -28.22
C SER A 602 14.64 16.68 -28.29
N ALA A 603 14.81 15.37 -28.37
CA ALA A 603 13.74 14.40 -28.19
C ALA A 603 13.57 14.09 -26.69
N ARG A 604 12.33 14.06 -26.20
CA ARG A 604 11.96 13.72 -24.81
C ARG A 604 11.02 12.54 -24.80
N CYS A 605 11.32 11.56 -23.96
CA CYS A 605 10.49 10.36 -23.83
C CYS A 605 9.58 10.42 -22.61
N VAL A 606 8.30 10.11 -22.81
CA VAL A 606 7.39 9.74 -21.71
C VAL A 606 7.03 8.27 -21.89
N SER A 607 7.25 7.42 -20.88
CA SER A 607 7.09 5.95 -21.00
C SER A 607 6.54 5.27 -19.73
N GLY A 608 5.99 4.06 -19.87
CA GLY A 608 5.50 3.23 -18.75
C GLY A 608 4.40 3.93 -17.94
N ALA A 609 4.41 3.80 -16.61
CA ALA A 609 3.38 4.42 -15.76
C ALA A 609 3.26 5.94 -15.90
N PHE A 610 4.37 6.64 -16.20
CA PHE A 610 4.35 8.09 -16.48
C PHE A 610 3.57 8.38 -17.76
N TRP A 611 3.74 7.55 -18.78
CA TRP A 611 3.02 7.67 -20.04
C TRP A 611 1.55 7.33 -19.88
N ASP A 612 1.22 6.24 -19.19
CA ASP A 612 -0.18 5.90 -18.93
C ASP A 612 -0.88 7.04 -18.21
N LYS A 613 -0.22 7.63 -17.19
CA LYS A 613 -0.72 8.81 -16.50
C LYS A 613 -0.88 10.00 -17.45
N TYR A 614 0.16 10.34 -18.20
CA TYR A 614 0.24 11.53 -19.05
C TYR A 614 -0.71 11.47 -20.27
N GLU A 615 -0.67 10.41 -21.08
CA GLU A 615 -1.47 10.29 -22.29
C GLU A 615 -2.93 9.97 -21.98
N ARG A 616 -3.21 8.95 -21.15
CA ARG A 616 -4.58 8.45 -20.98
C ARG A 616 -5.43 9.33 -20.08
N TYR A 617 -4.83 9.93 -19.05
CA TYR A 617 -5.60 10.60 -17.99
C TYR A 617 -5.40 12.12 -17.95
N MET A 618 -4.32 12.64 -18.54
CA MET A 618 -3.97 14.06 -18.44
C MET A 618 -4.08 14.84 -19.75
N GLY A 619 -4.38 14.16 -20.87
CA GLY A 619 -4.61 14.78 -22.18
C GLY A 619 -3.35 15.00 -23.03
N ALA A 620 -2.23 14.37 -22.67
CA ALA A 620 -0.96 14.44 -23.41
C ALA A 620 -0.43 15.89 -23.57
N ALA A 621 0.25 16.19 -24.69
CA ALA A 621 0.83 17.50 -24.97
C ALA A 621 -0.19 18.66 -24.95
N ASN A 622 -1.44 18.38 -25.32
CA ASN A 622 -2.53 19.37 -25.29
C ASN A 622 -3.24 19.41 -23.92
N GLY A 623 -2.81 18.55 -23.00
CA GLY A 623 -3.40 18.32 -21.69
C GLY A 623 -3.03 19.35 -20.64
N VAL A 624 -3.32 19.07 -19.38
CA VAL A 624 -3.08 20.02 -18.27
C VAL A 624 -1.59 20.16 -17.90
N LEU A 625 -0.75 19.20 -18.30
CA LEU A 625 0.68 19.19 -18.02
C LEU A 625 1.53 19.88 -19.11
N GLY A 626 1.03 19.96 -20.36
CA GLY A 626 1.82 20.45 -21.50
C GLY A 626 2.95 19.50 -21.91
N LEU A 627 3.89 19.98 -22.72
CA LEU A 627 4.98 19.15 -23.26
C LEU A 627 5.97 18.69 -22.17
N PRO A 628 6.62 17.51 -22.34
CA PRO A 628 7.69 17.08 -21.44
C PRO A 628 8.92 17.99 -21.59
N LEU A 629 9.41 18.52 -20.47
CA LEU A 629 10.61 19.38 -20.44
C LEU A 629 11.89 18.60 -20.13
N SER A 630 11.77 17.48 -19.40
CA SER A 630 12.88 16.64 -19.00
C SER A 630 12.66 15.20 -19.41
N ASP A 631 13.74 14.43 -19.46
CA ASP A 631 13.65 12.98 -19.33
C ASP A 631 13.35 12.61 -17.88
N ARG A 632 13.14 11.32 -17.60
CA ARG A 632 12.89 10.85 -16.23
C ARG A 632 14.16 11.02 -15.38
N GLU A 633 14.05 11.81 -14.34
CA GLU A 633 15.09 12.11 -13.37
C GLU A 633 14.93 11.22 -12.13
N THR A 634 16.04 10.99 -11.43
CA THR A 634 16.07 10.22 -10.18
C THR A 634 16.77 11.05 -9.12
N VAL A 635 16.20 11.11 -7.92
CA VAL A 635 16.77 11.82 -6.77
C VAL A 635 16.76 10.92 -5.54
N GLN A 636 17.84 10.99 -4.76
CA GLN A 636 17.91 10.33 -3.46
C GLN A 636 17.34 11.27 -2.39
N THR A 637 16.41 10.75 -1.60
CA THR A 637 15.81 11.47 -0.47
C THR A 637 15.99 10.66 0.80
N PRO A 638 15.84 11.27 2.00
CA PRO A 638 15.81 10.50 3.25
C PRO A 638 14.74 9.40 3.29
N GLY A 639 13.66 9.54 2.50
CA GLY A 639 12.57 8.56 2.37
C GLY A 639 12.76 7.52 1.26
N GLY A 640 13.93 7.47 0.62
CA GLY A 640 14.25 6.54 -0.47
C GLY A 640 14.53 7.23 -1.81
N THR A 641 14.77 6.41 -2.83
CA THR A 641 14.93 6.88 -4.21
C THR A 641 13.58 7.31 -4.77
N VAL A 642 13.51 8.49 -5.39
CA VAL A 642 12.30 9.00 -6.04
C VAL A 642 12.61 9.25 -7.51
N ARG A 643 11.71 8.85 -8.42
CA ARG A 643 11.80 9.21 -9.84
C ARG A 643 10.76 10.26 -10.17
N TYR A 644 11.07 11.23 -11.02
CA TYR A 644 10.09 12.22 -11.47
C TYR A 644 10.40 12.68 -12.90
N GLN A 645 9.43 13.33 -13.54
CA GLN A 645 9.58 13.90 -14.87
C GLN A 645 8.82 15.21 -14.93
N ARG A 646 9.49 16.23 -15.47
CA ARG A 646 8.98 17.60 -15.55
C ARG A 646 8.31 17.84 -16.89
N PHE A 647 7.20 18.58 -16.84
CA PHE A 647 6.42 19.05 -17.96
C PHE A 647 6.25 20.56 -17.85
N GLU A 648 5.79 21.23 -18.91
CA GLU A 648 5.64 22.69 -18.95
C GLU A 648 4.82 23.26 -17.79
N ARG A 649 3.79 22.54 -17.34
CA ARG A 649 2.81 23.00 -16.34
C ARG A 649 2.59 21.99 -15.21
N GLY A 650 3.50 21.05 -15.03
CA GLY A 650 3.39 20.09 -13.94
C GLY A 650 4.52 19.07 -13.88
N THR A 651 4.44 18.18 -12.91
CA THR A 651 5.42 17.12 -12.68
C THR A 651 4.70 15.82 -12.37
N ILE A 652 5.16 14.72 -12.97
CA ILE A 652 4.75 13.37 -12.58
C ILE A 652 5.85 12.80 -11.68
N VAL A 653 5.46 12.21 -10.54
CA VAL A 653 6.38 11.67 -9.53
C VAL A 653 6.04 10.20 -9.28
N ALA A 654 7.06 9.35 -9.27
CA ALA A 654 7.04 7.97 -8.80
C ALA A 654 7.80 7.90 -7.46
N PRO A 655 7.08 7.93 -6.34
CA PRO A 655 7.69 7.95 -5.01
C PRO A 655 8.29 6.60 -4.59
N TYR A 656 7.89 5.52 -5.26
CA TYR A 656 8.31 4.15 -4.96
C TYR A 656 8.79 3.51 -6.28
N PRO A 657 10.08 3.66 -6.64
CA PRO A 657 10.61 3.21 -7.93
C PRO A 657 10.51 1.71 -8.16
N ASP A 658 10.41 0.94 -7.07
CA ASP A 658 10.27 -0.51 -7.05
C ASP A 658 8.80 -0.97 -7.19
N THR A 659 7.84 -0.05 -7.13
CA THR A 659 6.44 -0.30 -7.47
C THR A 659 6.13 0.39 -8.81
N PRO A 660 6.26 -0.31 -9.94
CA PRO A 660 6.36 0.31 -11.26
C PRO A 660 5.13 1.14 -11.70
N ASP A 661 3.97 0.96 -11.06
CA ASP A 661 2.71 1.56 -11.52
C ASP A 661 2.19 2.75 -10.69
N THR A 662 2.81 3.06 -9.54
CA THR A 662 2.28 4.14 -8.67
C THR A 662 2.95 5.47 -9.02
N VAL A 663 2.26 6.29 -9.81
CA VAL A 663 2.69 7.65 -10.15
C VAL A 663 1.63 8.70 -9.84
N PHE A 664 2.06 9.87 -9.39
CA PHE A 664 1.20 10.99 -9.03
C PHE A 664 1.56 12.21 -9.88
N ALA A 665 0.57 12.78 -10.55
CA ALA A 665 0.73 14.00 -11.31
C ALA A 665 0.33 15.20 -10.45
N LEU A 666 1.19 16.21 -10.39
CA LEU A 666 0.93 17.50 -9.76
C LEU A 666 0.91 18.57 -10.85
N TRP A 667 -0.09 19.45 -10.83
CA TRP A 667 -0.17 20.60 -11.73
C TRP A 667 -0.75 21.84 -11.04
N GLY A 668 -0.71 22.98 -11.71
CA GLY A 668 -1.28 24.24 -11.22
C GLY A 668 -0.73 24.68 -9.85
N GLY A 669 -1.58 25.32 -9.04
CA GLY A 669 -1.14 25.96 -7.80
C GLY A 669 -0.48 25.01 -6.79
N ILE A 670 -0.94 23.75 -6.69
CA ILE A 670 -0.32 22.76 -5.79
C ILE A 670 1.09 22.41 -6.27
N HIS A 671 1.25 22.18 -7.58
CA HIS A 671 2.56 21.94 -8.17
C HIS A 671 3.52 23.10 -7.94
N ASP A 672 3.05 24.34 -8.16
CA ASP A 672 3.89 25.52 -8.04
C ASP A 672 4.34 25.75 -6.58
N ALA A 673 3.45 25.53 -5.61
CA ALA A 673 3.78 25.60 -4.19
C ALA A 673 4.79 24.50 -3.77
N TRP A 674 4.63 23.28 -4.29
CA TRP A 674 5.56 22.19 -4.04
C TRP A 674 6.94 22.46 -4.66
N LEU A 675 6.98 22.92 -5.91
CA LEU A 675 8.22 23.25 -6.62
C LEU A 675 8.96 24.41 -5.96
N LYS A 676 8.23 25.47 -5.55
CA LYS A 676 8.77 26.61 -4.78
C LYS A 676 9.40 26.16 -3.45
N SER A 677 8.88 25.09 -2.85
CA SER A 677 9.41 24.50 -1.61
C SER A 677 10.67 23.65 -1.82
N GLY A 678 11.11 23.43 -3.06
CA GLY A 678 12.23 22.55 -3.42
C GLY A 678 11.82 21.23 -4.07
N GLY A 679 10.53 21.02 -4.35
CA GLY A 679 10.04 19.81 -5.01
C GLY A 679 10.36 18.53 -4.23
N PRO A 680 10.94 17.49 -4.86
CA PRO A 680 11.18 16.20 -4.21
C PRO A 680 12.25 16.23 -3.12
N THR A 681 13.11 17.26 -3.08
CA THR A 681 14.10 17.47 -2.01
C THR A 681 13.62 18.43 -0.92
N SER A 682 12.38 18.92 -1.03
CA SER A 682 11.78 19.82 -0.04
C SER A 682 11.53 19.12 1.31
N PRO A 683 11.33 19.90 2.40
CA PRO A 683 10.87 19.34 3.67
C PRO A 683 9.52 18.60 3.58
N LEU A 684 8.70 18.88 2.56
CA LEU A 684 7.44 18.17 2.34
C LEU A 684 7.70 16.74 1.87
N GLY A 685 8.75 16.55 1.06
CA GLY A 685 9.09 15.31 0.39
C GLY A 685 8.25 15.10 -0.88
N PHE A 686 7.90 13.85 -1.17
CA PHE A 686 7.19 13.47 -2.40
C PHE A 686 5.69 13.26 -2.16
N PRO A 687 4.83 13.44 -3.19
CA PRO A 687 3.40 13.18 -3.05
C PRO A 687 3.13 11.69 -2.76
N LEU A 688 2.18 11.42 -1.86
CA LEU A 688 1.72 10.08 -1.51
C LEU A 688 0.40 9.70 -2.18
N MET A 689 -0.21 10.65 -2.88
CA MET A 689 -1.51 10.48 -3.50
C MET A 689 -1.64 11.38 -4.72
N GLN A 690 -2.57 11.01 -5.60
CA GLN A 690 -3.02 11.89 -6.66
C GLN A 690 -3.74 13.09 -6.06
N GLU A 691 -3.58 14.26 -6.65
CA GLU A 691 -4.35 15.46 -6.33
C GLU A 691 -5.86 15.15 -6.30
N HIS A 692 -6.43 15.28 -5.11
CA HIS A 692 -7.78 14.83 -4.82
C HIS A 692 -8.71 16.03 -4.70
N PRO A 693 -9.89 16.01 -5.35
CA PRO A 693 -10.86 17.08 -5.23
C PRO A 693 -11.51 17.10 -3.84
N THR A 694 -11.89 18.26 -3.39
CA THR A 694 -12.81 18.44 -2.25
C THR A 694 -14.23 18.69 -2.78
N ALA A 695 -15.24 18.48 -1.93
CA ALA A 695 -16.65 18.63 -2.32
C ALA A 695 -17.02 20.06 -2.76
N ASP A 696 -16.27 21.07 -2.29
CA ASP A 696 -16.46 22.50 -2.56
C ASP A 696 -15.57 23.05 -3.69
N GLY A 697 -14.96 22.17 -4.49
CA GLY A 697 -14.19 22.55 -5.69
C GLY A 697 -12.73 22.94 -5.44
N GLY A 698 -12.24 22.81 -4.21
CA GLY A 698 -10.81 22.83 -3.92
C GLY A 698 -10.14 21.48 -4.18
N ARG A 699 -8.84 21.41 -3.89
CA ARG A 699 -7.97 20.26 -4.13
C ARG A 699 -6.91 20.12 -3.06
N TYR A 700 -6.41 18.91 -2.83
CA TYR A 700 -5.30 18.69 -1.89
C TYR A 700 -4.42 17.50 -2.25
N VAL A 701 -3.21 17.51 -1.69
CA VAL A 701 -2.22 16.43 -1.75
C VAL A 701 -1.54 16.26 -0.41
N HIS A 702 -1.38 15.00 0.02
CA HIS A 702 -0.54 14.63 1.17
C HIS A 702 0.86 14.19 0.72
N PHE A 703 1.88 14.54 1.50
CA PHE A 703 3.30 14.29 1.17
C PHE A 703 3.98 13.40 2.21
N SER A 704 5.10 12.80 1.82
CA SER A 704 5.81 11.75 2.56
C SER A 704 6.22 12.13 3.97
N ASN A 705 6.53 13.40 4.21
CA ASN A 705 6.96 13.88 5.53
C ASN A 705 5.78 14.40 6.38
N SER A 706 4.58 13.85 6.16
CA SER A 706 3.33 14.23 6.84
C SER A 706 2.88 15.68 6.60
N TRP A 707 3.39 16.32 5.55
CA TRP A 707 2.94 17.63 5.10
C TRP A 707 1.71 17.50 4.19
N SER A 708 1.01 18.62 3.99
CA SER A 708 -0.04 18.70 2.97
C SER A 708 -0.01 20.03 2.24
N ILE A 709 -0.47 20.02 1.00
CA ILE A 709 -0.80 21.25 0.27
C ILE A 709 -2.28 21.21 -0.05
N PHE A 710 -3.00 22.26 0.32
CA PHE A 710 -4.40 22.47 -0.01
C PHE A 710 -4.52 23.69 -0.90
N TRP A 711 -5.37 23.61 -1.91
CA TRP A 711 -5.67 24.68 -2.85
C TRP A 711 -7.18 24.89 -2.95
N SER A 712 -7.60 26.15 -3.03
CA SER A 712 -8.95 26.52 -3.48
C SER A 712 -8.88 27.71 -4.43
N PRO A 713 -9.91 27.95 -5.27
CA PRO A 713 -9.97 29.15 -6.10
C PRO A 713 -9.87 30.46 -5.29
N ALA A 714 -10.36 30.47 -4.05
CA ALA A 714 -10.40 31.66 -3.21
C ALA A 714 -9.10 31.92 -2.44
N THR A 715 -8.36 30.88 -2.08
CA THR A 715 -7.18 31.00 -1.20
C THR A 715 -5.87 30.78 -1.94
N GLY A 716 -5.87 30.07 -3.07
CA GLY A 716 -4.62 29.56 -3.65
C GLY A 716 -4.07 28.37 -2.86
N ALA A 717 -2.87 27.93 -3.21
CA ALA A 717 -2.24 26.73 -2.65
C ALA A 717 -1.35 27.08 -1.46
N HIS A 718 -1.52 26.35 -0.36
CA HIS A 718 -0.77 26.57 0.87
C HIS A 718 -0.29 25.29 1.51
N THR A 719 0.95 25.34 2.01
CA THR A 719 1.60 24.26 2.74
C THR A 719 1.15 24.23 4.20
N VAL A 720 0.85 23.04 4.71
CA VAL A 720 0.45 22.79 6.11
C VAL A 720 1.40 21.76 6.71
N ASP A 721 2.09 22.14 7.79
CA ASP A 721 3.08 21.28 8.46
C ASP A 721 2.44 20.16 9.29
N PRO A 722 3.20 19.11 9.67
CA PRO A 722 2.62 17.90 10.26
C PRO A 722 1.82 18.13 11.54
N ALA A 723 2.30 18.97 12.46
CA ALA A 723 1.64 19.16 13.74
C ALA A 723 0.35 19.98 13.59
N ILE A 724 0.41 21.05 12.81
CA ILE A 724 -0.77 21.86 12.49
C ILE A 724 -1.78 21.07 11.66
N ARG A 725 -1.32 20.30 10.68
CA ARG A 725 -2.14 19.42 9.84
C ARG A 725 -2.90 18.41 10.71
N ALA A 726 -2.22 17.76 11.66
CA ALA A 726 -2.85 16.79 12.55
C ALA A 726 -3.96 17.43 13.39
N LYS A 727 -3.74 18.65 13.91
CA LYS A 727 -4.78 19.39 14.62
C LYS A 727 -5.94 19.77 13.70
N TRP A 728 -5.65 20.34 12.53
CA TRP A 728 -6.68 20.74 11.58
C TRP A 728 -7.55 19.55 11.10
N ALA A 729 -6.94 18.37 10.98
CA ALA A 729 -7.67 17.13 10.69
C ALA A 729 -8.73 16.80 11.75
N GLN A 730 -8.39 16.94 13.04
CA GLN A 730 -9.33 16.74 14.17
C GLN A 730 -10.48 17.75 14.13
N LEU A 731 -10.24 18.93 13.58
CA LEU A 731 -11.22 20.01 13.44
C LEU A 731 -12.06 19.92 12.16
N GLY A 732 -11.94 18.83 11.40
CA GLY A 732 -12.75 18.58 10.20
C GLY A 732 -12.16 19.12 8.89
N TRP A 733 -10.86 19.40 8.84
CA TRP A 733 -10.16 19.92 7.65
C TRP A 733 -10.83 21.19 7.09
N GLN A 734 -10.85 21.36 5.76
CA GLN A 734 -11.49 22.49 5.08
C GLN A 734 -13.01 22.50 5.24
N GLY A 735 -13.62 21.34 5.53
CA GLY A 735 -15.05 21.25 5.85
C GLY A 735 -15.40 21.74 7.26
N GLY A 736 -14.38 21.90 8.11
CA GLY A 736 -14.50 22.44 9.46
C GLY A 736 -14.72 23.96 9.49
N PHE A 737 -14.91 24.48 10.71
CA PHE A 737 -15.19 25.90 10.92
C PHE A 737 -14.02 26.82 10.54
N LEU A 738 -12.79 26.31 10.49
CA LEU A 738 -11.61 27.10 10.09
C LEU A 738 -11.56 27.39 8.58
N GLY A 739 -12.10 26.50 7.74
CA GLY A 739 -12.01 26.60 6.27
C GLY A 739 -10.61 26.28 5.73
N TYR A 740 -10.28 26.80 4.54
CA TYR A 740 -8.98 26.58 3.91
C TYR A 740 -7.84 27.39 4.56
N PRO A 741 -6.58 26.91 4.46
CA PRO A 741 -5.43 27.74 4.76
C PRO A 741 -5.38 28.95 3.80
N VAL A 742 -4.91 30.09 4.29
CA VAL A 742 -4.66 31.35 3.55
C VAL A 742 -3.20 31.80 3.65
N SER A 743 -2.36 31.03 4.33
CA SER A 743 -0.91 31.22 4.38
C SER A 743 -0.20 29.88 4.37
N ASP A 744 1.03 29.86 3.89
CA ASP A 744 1.94 28.74 4.11
C ASP A 744 2.27 28.58 5.62
N SER A 745 2.72 27.39 6.00
CA SER A 745 3.30 27.17 7.33
C SER A 745 4.60 27.95 7.45
N THR A 746 4.61 28.91 8.38
CA THR A 746 5.76 29.78 8.61
C THR A 746 6.39 29.48 9.95
N ALA A 747 7.72 29.45 9.99
CA ALA A 747 8.46 29.44 11.25
C ALA A 747 8.34 30.82 11.92
N SER A 748 7.92 30.84 13.18
CA SER A 748 7.78 32.08 13.96
C SER A 748 8.15 31.78 15.41
N ALA A 749 8.85 32.67 16.12
CA ALA A 749 9.09 32.61 17.57
C ALA A 749 9.31 31.21 18.21
N GLY A 750 10.10 30.32 17.57
CA GLY A 750 10.38 28.97 18.09
C GLY A 750 9.31 27.90 17.82
N GLY A 751 8.26 28.25 17.06
CA GLY A 751 7.19 27.38 16.61
C GLY A 751 6.79 27.62 15.15
N ARG A 752 5.55 27.25 14.83
CA ARG A 752 4.95 27.39 13.50
C ARG A 752 3.53 27.90 13.57
N VAL A 753 3.12 28.60 12.52
CA VAL A 753 1.78 29.18 12.41
C VAL A 753 1.25 29.01 10.99
N VAL A 754 -0.02 28.63 10.87
CA VAL A 754 -0.80 28.66 9.63
C VAL A 754 -2.08 29.45 9.87
N ASN A 755 -2.33 30.44 9.03
CA ASN A 755 -3.59 31.16 9.02
C ASN A 755 -4.58 30.45 8.11
N PHE A 756 -5.83 30.37 8.56
CA PHE A 756 -6.98 29.84 7.85
C PHE A 756 -7.98 30.96 7.60
N GLN A 757 -8.94 30.73 6.70
CA GLN A 757 -9.97 31.71 6.35
C GLN A 757 -10.68 32.30 7.57
N ARG A 758 -10.92 31.48 8.60
CA ARG A 758 -11.69 31.87 9.79
C ARG A 758 -10.95 31.64 11.11
N GLY A 759 -9.64 31.38 11.08
CA GLY A 759 -8.87 31.18 12.29
C GLY A 759 -7.37 31.06 12.05
N THR A 760 -6.62 30.75 13.10
CA THR A 760 -5.18 30.46 13.03
C THR A 760 -4.90 29.24 13.87
N ILE A 761 -4.07 28.32 13.39
CA ILE A 761 -3.49 27.27 14.23
C ILE A 761 -2.03 27.61 14.45
N ALA A 762 -1.60 27.59 15.70
CA ALA A 762 -0.23 27.87 16.11
C ALA A 762 0.31 26.68 16.93
N TRP A 763 1.54 26.28 16.64
CA TRP A 763 2.20 25.14 17.26
C TRP A 763 3.58 25.51 17.78
N THR A 764 3.93 25.00 18.97
CA THR A 764 5.32 24.89 19.43
C THR A 764 5.55 23.50 20.02
N PRO A 765 6.81 23.03 20.13
CA PRO A 765 7.11 21.80 20.85
C PRO A 765 6.63 21.80 22.30
N ALA A 766 6.58 22.97 22.96
CA ALA A 766 6.21 23.09 24.36
C ALA A 766 4.68 23.13 24.58
N THR A 767 3.94 23.73 23.65
CA THR A 767 2.50 23.98 23.81
C THR A 767 1.64 22.96 23.06
N GLY A 768 2.15 22.34 21.99
CA GLY A 768 1.31 21.64 21.02
C GLY A 768 0.59 22.61 20.09
N ALA A 769 -0.27 22.07 19.21
CA ALA A 769 -0.97 22.81 18.16
C ALA A 769 -2.37 23.16 18.65
N HIS A 770 -2.67 24.46 18.72
CA HIS A 770 -3.97 24.98 19.17
C HIS A 770 -4.47 26.01 18.18
N GLU A 771 -5.78 26.05 17.99
CA GLU A 771 -6.46 27.03 17.16
C GLU A 771 -6.93 28.24 17.97
N VAL A 772 -7.02 29.37 17.29
CA VAL A 772 -7.61 30.62 17.80
C VAL A 772 -8.48 31.16 16.67
N HIS A 773 -9.73 31.56 16.96
CA HIS A 773 -10.64 32.06 15.92
C HIS A 773 -11.51 33.24 16.41
N GLY A 774 -12.33 33.78 15.50
CA GLY A 774 -13.26 34.86 15.79
C GLY A 774 -12.66 36.09 16.47
N ALA A 775 -13.42 36.71 17.38
CA ALA A 775 -13.03 37.93 18.07
C ALA A 775 -11.80 37.76 18.97
N ILE A 776 -11.59 36.55 19.52
CA ILE A 776 -10.40 36.25 20.33
C ILE A 776 -9.15 36.33 19.46
N ARG A 777 -9.20 35.74 18.26
CA ARG A 777 -8.12 35.83 17.28
C ARG A 777 -7.83 37.26 16.88
N ASP A 778 -8.86 38.06 16.62
CA ASP A 778 -8.67 39.46 16.19
C ASP A 778 -7.91 40.28 17.25
N VAL A 779 -8.26 40.10 18.53
CA VAL A 779 -7.53 40.73 19.64
C VAL A 779 -6.11 40.19 19.75
N TRP A 780 -5.90 38.88 19.60
CA TRP A 780 -4.56 38.29 19.64
C TRP A 780 -3.67 38.83 18.50
N LEU A 781 -4.18 38.91 17.28
CA LEU A 781 -3.47 39.46 16.12
C LEU A 781 -3.14 40.95 16.30
N ALA A 782 -4.10 41.74 16.80
CA ALA A 782 -3.89 43.16 17.07
C ALA A 782 -2.78 43.43 18.11
N ASN A 783 -2.45 42.43 18.94
CA ASN A 783 -1.41 42.48 19.96
C ASN A 783 -0.11 41.76 19.55
N GLY A 784 0.11 41.57 18.24
CA GLY A 784 1.34 41.00 17.70
C GLY A 784 1.37 39.47 17.65
N ALA A 785 0.23 38.81 17.90
CA ALA A 785 0.05 37.37 17.80
C ALA A 785 1.10 36.59 18.63
N GLU A 786 1.68 35.52 18.06
CA GLU A 786 2.68 34.68 18.71
C GLU A 786 4.00 35.40 19.01
N ARG A 787 4.26 36.52 18.31
CA ARG A 787 5.44 37.37 18.54
C ARG A 787 5.19 38.45 19.60
N GLY A 788 3.93 38.68 19.96
CA GLY A 788 3.52 39.65 20.95
C GLY A 788 3.71 39.16 22.38
N GLY A 789 3.44 40.05 23.34
CA GLY A 789 3.55 39.73 24.78
C GLY A 789 2.60 38.62 25.26
N LEU A 790 1.56 38.30 24.49
CA LEU A 790 0.64 37.20 24.75
C LEU A 790 1.30 35.84 24.47
N GLY A 791 2.12 35.73 23.43
CA GLY A 791 2.78 34.48 23.02
C GLY A 791 1.84 33.48 22.34
N TYR A 792 2.19 32.20 22.41
CA TYR A 792 1.46 31.10 21.78
C TYR A 792 0.24 30.66 22.59
N PRO A 793 -0.83 30.18 21.93
CA PRO A 793 -1.96 29.55 22.63
C PRO A 793 -1.52 28.27 23.37
N LEU A 794 -2.04 28.10 24.58
CA LEU A 794 -1.89 26.91 25.43
C LEU A 794 -3.09 25.98 25.34
N THR A 795 -4.20 26.50 24.84
CA THR A 795 -5.46 25.78 24.66
C THR A 795 -6.05 26.18 23.32
N ASP A 796 -6.90 25.30 22.79
CA ASP A 796 -7.94 25.66 21.85
C ASP A 796 -8.86 26.77 22.43
N GLU A 797 -9.77 27.28 21.61
CA GLU A 797 -10.86 28.14 22.06
C GLU A 797 -11.93 27.33 22.79
N LEU A 798 -11.92 27.45 24.12
CA LEU A 798 -12.80 26.68 25.00
C LEU A 798 -14.05 27.47 25.36
N THR A 799 -15.16 26.76 25.56
CA THR A 799 -16.36 27.33 26.18
C THR A 799 -16.09 27.64 27.65
N ALA A 800 -16.41 28.86 28.08
CA ALA A 800 -16.39 29.22 29.49
C ALA A 800 -17.33 28.32 30.30
N ALA A 801 -17.01 28.08 31.58
CA ALA A 801 -17.74 27.13 32.44
C ALA A 801 -19.24 27.48 32.66
N ASP A 802 -19.64 28.72 32.39
CA ASP A 802 -21.04 29.18 32.45
C ASP A 802 -21.82 28.89 31.15
N GLY A 803 -21.15 28.38 30.11
CA GLY A 803 -21.74 28.10 28.80
C GLY A 803 -21.98 29.33 27.92
N VAL A 804 -21.59 30.53 28.36
CA VAL A 804 -21.93 31.80 27.67
C VAL A 804 -20.79 32.30 26.78
N GLY A 805 -19.59 32.37 27.34
CA GLY A 805 -18.42 32.95 26.68
C GLY A 805 -17.44 31.93 26.14
N ARG A 806 -16.36 32.45 25.56
CA ARG A 806 -15.24 31.69 25.01
C ARG A 806 -13.93 32.22 25.57
N TYR A 807 -12.89 31.40 25.65
CA TYR A 807 -11.58 31.86 26.06
C TYR A 807 -10.43 31.05 25.47
N VAL A 808 -9.26 31.69 25.42
CA VAL A 808 -7.97 31.05 25.11
C VAL A 808 -6.94 31.48 26.16
N HIS A 809 -6.14 30.52 26.65
CA HIS A 809 -4.98 30.80 27.48
C HIS A 809 -3.71 30.89 26.63
N PHE A 810 -2.78 31.78 26.98
CA PHE A 810 -1.56 32.01 26.22
C PHE A 810 -0.30 31.92 27.08
N SER A 811 0.81 31.53 26.45
CA SER A 811 2.10 31.23 27.09
C SER A 811 2.76 32.43 27.76
N GLY A 812 2.42 33.66 27.37
CA GLY A 812 2.88 34.91 27.97
C GLY A 812 2.29 35.23 29.35
N GLY A 813 1.54 34.31 29.94
CA GLY A 813 0.83 34.52 31.21
C GLY A 813 -0.43 35.37 31.04
N ALA A 814 -1.10 35.23 29.89
CA ALA A 814 -2.27 36.01 29.52
C ALA A 814 -3.45 35.12 29.11
N SER A 815 -4.64 35.68 29.11
CA SER A 815 -5.84 35.03 28.58
C SER A 815 -6.72 36.06 27.90
N ILE A 816 -7.37 35.64 26.83
CA ILE A 816 -8.40 36.45 26.18
C ILE A 816 -9.73 35.76 26.43
N PHE A 817 -10.68 36.50 26.99
CA PHE A 817 -12.05 36.04 27.20
C PHE A 817 -13.00 36.87 26.35
N TRP A 818 -13.93 36.19 25.69
CA TRP A 818 -15.01 36.80 24.93
C TRP A 818 -16.37 36.44 25.52
N SER A 819 -17.28 37.41 25.56
CA SER A 819 -18.71 37.17 25.76
C SER A 819 -19.55 38.00 24.80
N PRO A 820 -20.81 37.61 24.51
CA PRO A 820 -21.71 38.41 23.70
C PRO A 820 -21.94 39.83 24.25
N SER A 821 -21.89 40.00 25.58
CA SER A 821 -22.17 41.26 26.25
C SER A 821 -20.96 42.19 26.39
N THR A 822 -19.74 41.66 26.32
CA THR A 822 -18.52 42.44 26.61
C THR A 822 -17.54 42.48 25.46
N GLY A 823 -17.61 41.57 24.48
CA GLY A 823 -16.55 41.42 23.48
C GLY A 823 -15.31 40.70 24.04
N ALA A 824 -14.24 40.64 23.24
CA ALA A 824 -13.00 39.95 23.59
C ALA A 824 -12.02 40.89 24.30
N HIS A 825 -11.52 40.48 25.47
CA HIS A 825 -10.60 41.30 26.29
C HIS A 825 -9.44 40.48 26.86
N ILE A 826 -8.26 41.11 26.90
CA ILE A 826 -7.03 40.58 27.48
C ILE A 826 -7.03 40.80 28.99
N VAL A 827 -6.75 39.72 29.72
CA VAL A 827 -6.43 39.74 31.15
C VAL A 827 -5.10 39.02 31.33
N GLN A 828 -4.12 39.65 32.00
CA GLN A 828 -2.76 39.11 32.06
C GLN A 828 -2.13 39.22 33.46
N ARG A 829 -1.07 38.41 33.67
CA ARG A 829 -0.19 38.44 34.84
C ARG A 829 -0.95 38.46 36.17
N GLY A 830 -0.52 39.29 37.13
CA GLY A 830 -1.08 39.34 38.48
C GLY A 830 -2.59 39.66 38.50
N ILE A 831 -3.10 40.42 37.52
CA ILE A 831 -4.54 40.70 37.39
C ILE A 831 -5.30 39.43 36.98
N ARG A 832 -4.80 38.70 35.98
CA ARG A 832 -5.36 37.41 35.56
C ARG A 832 -5.37 36.42 36.71
N ASP A 833 -4.26 36.30 37.44
CA ASP A 833 -4.13 35.31 38.51
C ASP A 833 -5.06 35.64 39.69
N LYS A 834 -5.23 36.94 40.01
CA LYS A 834 -6.25 37.37 40.98
C LYS A 834 -7.66 37.05 40.50
N TRP A 835 -8.01 37.39 39.27
CA TRP A 835 -9.35 37.12 38.73
C TRP A 835 -9.65 35.62 38.67
N ALA A 836 -8.66 34.80 38.33
CA ALA A 836 -8.72 33.34 38.40
C ALA A 836 -9.05 32.86 39.82
N ALA A 837 -8.33 33.37 40.83
CA ALA A 837 -8.57 33.05 42.24
C ALA A 837 -9.96 33.47 42.73
N LEU A 838 -10.57 34.49 42.10
CA LEU A 838 -11.92 34.96 42.39
C LEU A 838 -13.01 34.22 41.61
N GLY A 839 -12.66 33.13 40.90
CA GLY A 839 -13.61 32.26 40.21
C GLY A 839 -13.85 32.59 38.74
N TRP A 840 -12.94 33.34 38.10
CA TRP A 840 -13.05 33.73 36.68
C TRP A 840 -14.40 34.43 36.36
N GLN A 841 -14.95 34.18 35.18
CA GLN A 841 -16.21 34.77 34.70
C GLN A 841 -17.44 34.33 35.51
N GLY A 842 -17.43 33.12 36.07
CA GLY A 842 -18.50 32.65 36.96
C GLY A 842 -18.42 33.21 38.38
N GLY A 843 -17.29 33.84 38.72
CA GLY A 843 -16.95 34.32 40.04
C GLY A 843 -17.56 35.67 40.42
N LEU A 844 -16.89 36.39 41.31
CA LEU A 844 -17.43 37.64 41.87
C LEU A 844 -17.49 38.81 40.88
N LEU A 845 -16.62 38.81 39.86
CA LEU A 845 -16.42 39.97 38.97
C LEU A 845 -17.13 39.84 37.61
N GLY A 846 -17.43 38.63 37.15
CA GLY A 846 -17.99 38.44 35.80
C GLY A 846 -16.93 38.49 34.70
N TYR A 847 -17.37 38.67 33.45
CA TYR A 847 -16.48 38.82 32.29
C TYR A 847 -15.72 40.15 32.33
N PRO A 848 -14.50 40.21 31.75
CA PRO A 848 -13.79 41.46 31.54
C PRO A 848 -14.55 42.37 30.55
N THR A 849 -14.51 43.68 30.81
CA THR A 849 -15.11 44.75 30.00
C THR A 849 -14.06 45.69 29.39
N SER A 850 -12.80 45.56 29.78
CA SER A 850 -11.66 46.25 29.17
C SER A 850 -10.46 45.33 29.05
N ASN A 851 -9.53 45.67 28.16
CA ASN A 851 -8.16 45.18 28.20
C ASN A 851 -7.43 45.73 29.44
N GLU A 852 -6.22 45.23 29.70
CA GLU A 852 -5.38 45.79 30.75
C GLU A 852 -4.83 47.16 30.33
N GLU A 853 -5.19 48.18 31.09
CA GLU A 853 -4.81 49.57 30.83
C GLU A 853 -3.90 50.11 31.92
N SER A 854 -3.11 51.15 31.60
CA SER A 854 -2.46 51.96 32.63
C SER A 854 -3.51 52.77 33.36
N THR A 855 -3.40 52.86 34.68
CA THR A 855 -4.29 53.73 35.45
C THR A 855 -4.07 55.20 35.09
N PRO A 856 -5.11 56.06 35.20
CA PRO A 856 -4.98 57.50 35.02
C PRO A 856 -3.88 58.17 35.87
N ALA A 857 -3.60 57.64 37.06
CA ALA A 857 -2.47 58.10 37.89
C ALA A 857 -1.07 57.71 37.35
N GLY A 858 -0.99 56.88 36.30
CA GLY A 858 0.23 56.51 35.60
C GLY A 858 1.14 55.50 36.32
N THR A 859 0.76 55.05 37.52
CA THR A 859 1.62 54.26 38.40
C THR A 859 1.14 52.82 38.63
N GLY A 860 0.00 52.43 38.05
CA GLY A 860 -0.58 51.10 38.17
C GLY A 860 -1.21 50.59 36.87
N ARG A 861 -1.73 49.36 36.92
CA ARG A 861 -2.42 48.68 35.82
C ARG A 861 -3.79 48.23 36.30
N TYR A 862 -4.79 48.17 35.42
CA TYR A 862 -6.11 47.70 35.80
C TYR A 862 -6.89 47.05 34.65
N ASN A 863 -7.79 46.14 35.00
CA ASN A 863 -8.88 45.67 34.14
C ASN A 863 -10.21 45.97 34.80
N THR A 864 -11.21 46.35 34.00
CA THR A 864 -12.61 46.41 34.42
C THR A 864 -13.33 45.11 34.06
N PHE A 865 -14.33 44.76 34.86
CA PHE A 865 -15.19 43.60 34.73
C PHE A 865 -16.65 44.01 34.95
N GLN A 866 -17.60 43.19 34.51
CA GLN A 866 -19.04 43.46 34.59
C GLN A 866 -19.51 43.92 35.99
N ARG A 867 -18.87 43.40 37.06
CA ARG A 867 -19.27 43.67 38.46
C ARG A 867 -18.15 44.27 39.31
N GLY A 868 -17.03 44.69 38.72
CA GLY A 868 -15.94 45.29 39.48
C GLY A 868 -14.70 45.61 38.66
N ALA A 869 -13.59 45.83 39.32
CA ALA A 869 -12.29 46.07 38.70
C ALA A 869 -11.19 45.39 39.51
N VAL A 870 -10.08 45.07 38.84
CA VAL A 870 -8.87 44.55 39.48
C VAL A 870 -7.73 45.49 39.15
N TYR A 871 -7.05 45.96 40.18
CA TYR A 871 -5.92 46.89 40.09
C TYR A 871 -4.64 46.20 40.53
N TRP A 872 -3.53 46.58 39.91
CA TRP A 872 -2.19 46.16 40.26
C TRP A 872 -1.25 47.36 40.36
N THR A 873 -0.41 47.36 41.41
CA THR A 873 0.74 48.27 41.55
C THR A 873 1.97 47.49 42.00
N SER A 874 3.16 48.04 41.76
CA SER A 874 4.42 47.37 42.12
C SER A 874 4.67 47.28 43.64
N TRP A 875 4.08 48.17 44.44
CA TRP A 875 4.22 48.19 45.91
C TRP A 875 3.02 47.62 46.65
N GLY A 876 1.81 47.72 46.08
CA GLY A 876 0.55 47.32 46.72
C GLY A 876 0.02 45.96 46.29
N GLY A 877 0.62 45.33 45.27
CA GLY A 877 0.18 44.04 44.74
C GLY A 877 -1.10 44.15 43.92
N THR A 878 -1.82 43.03 43.77
CA THR A 878 -3.09 42.96 43.03
C THR A 878 -4.28 42.91 43.98
N ALA A 879 -5.28 43.76 43.79
CA ALA A 879 -6.50 43.79 44.59
C ALA A 879 -7.76 44.00 43.72
N ALA A 880 -8.87 43.34 44.08
CA ALA A 880 -10.16 43.48 43.43
C ALA A 880 -11.10 44.40 44.21
N ILE A 881 -11.85 45.27 43.52
CA ILE A 881 -12.84 46.18 44.08
C ILE A 881 -14.18 46.04 43.33
N ARG A 882 -15.30 46.05 44.04
CA ARG A 882 -16.63 45.78 43.45
C ARG A 882 -17.78 46.47 44.20
N GLY A 883 -18.96 46.43 43.60
CA GLY A 883 -20.24 46.81 44.23
C GLY A 883 -20.25 48.23 44.81
N GLY A 884 -20.92 48.40 45.97
CA GLY A 884 -21.05 49.72 46.60
C GLY A 884 -19.72 50.36 46.98
N MET A 885 -18.70 49.56 47.33
CA MET A 885 -17.35 50.08 47.61
C MET A 885 -16.71 50.68 46.37
N LEU A 886 -16.83 50.01 45.21
CA LEU A 886 -16.37 50.55 43.93
C LEU A 886 -17.07 51.88 43.63
N SER A 887 -18.40 51.94 43.70
CA SER A 887 -19.14 53.18 43.45
C SER A 887 -18.72 54.33 44.37
N THR A 888 -18.39 54.02 45.62
CA THR A 888 -17.95 55.00 46.62
C THR A 888 -16.53 55.49 46.33
N TRP A 889 -15.63 54.57 46.00
CA TRP A 889 -14.26 54.90 45.62
C TRP A 889 -14.22 55.72 44.31
N ASP A 890 -15.05 55.37 43.34
CA ASP A 890 -15.23 56.11 42.09
C ASP A 890 -15.65 57.55 42.33
N ALA A 891 -16.66 57.76 43.19
CA ALA A 891 -17.12 59.09 43.57
C ALA A 891 -16.06 59.90 44.35
N SER A 892 -15.08 59.23 44.96
CA SER A 892 -13.98 59.86 45.70
C SER A 892 -12.74 60.18 44.86
N GLY A 893 -12.80 59.98 43.53
CA GLY A 893 -11.71 60.28 42.61
C GLY A 893 -10.81 59.08 42.26
N ARG A 894 -11.24 57.85 42.55
CA ARG A 894 -10.49 56.60 42.31
C ARG A 894 -9.05 56.68 42.85
N GLU A 895 -8.07 56.16 42.10
CA GLU A 895 -6.66 56.12 42.48
C GLU A 895 -5.99 57.50 42.56
N ASN A 896 -6.57 58.54 41.97
CA ASN A 896 -6.15 59.94 42.12
C ASN A 896 -6.74 60.61 43.36
N GLY A 897 -7.74 59.97 43.99
CA GLY A 897 -8.39 60.45 45.19
C GLY A 897 -7.55 60.25 46.45
N ARG A 898 -8.03 60.78 47.58
CA ARG A 898 -7.34 60.70 48.88
C ARG A 898 -7.10 59.26 49.36
N LEU A 899 -7.89 58.30 48.89
CA LEU A 899 -7.73 56.90 49.24
C LEU A 899 -6.59 56.21 48.46
N GLY A 900 -6.23 56.67 47.26
CA GLY A 900 -5.22 56.00 46.43
C GLY A 900 -5.67 54.61 45.96
N TYR A 901 -4.71 53.70 45.74
CA TYR A 901 -4.98 52.36 45.20
C TYR A 901 -5.48 51.39 46.28
N PRO A 902 -6.32 50.40 45.91
CA PRO A 902 -6.68 49.31 46.81
C PRO A 902 -5.46 48.43 47.15
N ARG A 903 -5.32 48.07 48.42
CA ARG A 903 -4.24 47.21 48.97
C ARG A 903 -4.71 45.84 49.43
N SER A 904 -6.01 45.65 49.61
CA SER A 904 -6.61 44.36 49.96
C SER A 904 -7.84 44.07 49.10
N ASP A 905 -8.18 42.79 48.97
CA ASP A 905 -9.53 42.42 48.54
C ASP A 905 -10.52 42.74 49.66
N GLU A 906 -11.81 42.79 49.33
CA GLU A 906 -12.88 42.89 50.34
C GLU A 906 -12.81 41.71 51.33
N TYR A 907 -12.69 42.00 52.63
CA TYR A 907 -12.70 40.99 53.69
C TYR A 907 -13.70 41.34 54.80
N ARG A 908 -14.22 40.30 55.44
CA ARG A 908 -15.21 40.43 56.52
C ARG A 908 -14.52 40.76 57.84
N THR A 909 -15.05 41.74 58.55
CA THR A 909 -14.63 42.09 59.92
C THR A 909 -15.51 41.39 60.96
N ASP A 910 -15.03 41.30 62.20
CA ASP A 910 -15.69 40.57 63.29
C ASP A 910 -17.11 41.06 63.59
N ASP A 911 -17.39 42.34 63.36
CA ASP A 911 -18.71 42.96 63.52
C ASP A 911 -19.68 42.69 62.36
N GLY A 912 -19.24 41.93 61.35
CA GLY A 912 -20.02 41.51 60.20
C GLY A 912 -20.07 42.52 59.05
N ARG A 913 -19.38 43.66 59.15
CA ARG A 913 -19.15 44.57 58.02
C ARG A 913 -18.10 43.96 57.07
N GLN A 914 -18.05 44.46 55.85
CA GLN A 914 -17.00 44.17 54.90
C GLN A 914 -16.07 45.39 54.84
N ARG A 915 -14.76 45.16 54.77
CA ARG A 915 -13.73 46.19 54.72
C ARG A 915 -12.82 45.97 53.53
N GLN A 916 -12.41 47.06 52.90
CA GLN A 916 -11.33 47.08 51.93
C GLN A 916 -10.35 48.20 52.28
N ASP A 917 -9.05 47.88 52.26
CA ASP A 917 -7.97 48.82 52.56
C ASP A 917 -7.39 49.42 51.28
N PHE A 918 -6.97 50.67 51.38
CA PHE A 918 -6.36 51.48 50.33
C PHE A 918 -5.07 52.14 50.85
N ASP A 919 -4.26 52.72 49.95
CA ASP A 919 -3.03 53.45 50.33
C ASP A 919 -3.28 54.51 51.40
N GLY A 920 -4.36 55.27 51.26
CA GLY A 920 -4.71 56.43 52.06
C GLY A 920 -5.87 56.21 53.04
N GLY A 921 -6.31 54.98 53.28
CA GLY A 921 -7.43 54.70 54.20
C GLY A 921 -8.12 53.36 53.99
N TRP A 922 -9.41 53.25 54.35
CA TRP A 922 -10.25 52.08 54.11
C TRP A 922 -11.71 52.47 53.83
N ILE A 923 -12.45 51.57 53.16
CA ILE A 923 -13.90 51.67 52.98
C ILE A 923 -14.57 50.52 53.72
N PHE A 924 -15.62 50.82 54.49
CA PHE A 924 -16.54 49.80 55.01
C PHE A 924 -17.78 49.69 54.12
N TRP A 925 -18.34 48.49 54.00
CA TRP A 925 -19.68 48.23 53.49
C TRP A 925 -20.44 47.44 54.55
N ASP A 926 -21.61 47.95 54.93
CA ASP A 926 -22.50 47.27 55.86
C ASP A 926 -23.59 46.51 55.07
N PRO A 927 -23.58 45.16 55.08
CA PRO A 927 -24.59 44.37 54.38
C PRO A 927 -26.01 44.62 54.89
N ARG A 928 -26.19 45.08 56.14
CA ARG A 928 -27.51 45.27 56.77
C ARG A 928 -28.18 46.55 56.29
N THR A 929 -27.39 47.61 56.09
CA THR A 929 -27.88 48.93 55.68
C THR A 929 -27.61 49.22 54.20
N GLN A 930 -26.80 48.37 53.54
CA GLN A 930 -26.30 48.56 52.18
C GLN A 930 -25.56 49.88 51.97
N ARG A 931 -24.98 50.44 53.05
CA ARG A 931 -24.24 51.71 53.03
C ARG A 931 -22.74 51.51 53.09
N THR A 932 -22.02 52.43 52.48
CA THR A 932 -20.57 52.54 52.52
C THR A 932 -20.11 53.74 53.33
N THR A 933 -18.96 53.61 54.01
CA THR A 933 -18.33 54.69 54.77
C THR A 933 -16.84 54.74 54.45
N ILE A 934 -16.35 55.91 54.04
CA ILE A 934 -14.92 56.18 53.80
C ILE A 934 -14.24 56.61 55.11
N HIS A 935 -13.06 56.05 55.37
CA HIS A 935 -12.14 56.52 56.39
C HIS A 935 -10.77 56.77 55.74
N SER A 936 -10.30 58.01 55.72
CA SER A 936 -8.98 58.38 55.20
C SER A 936 -8.02 58.74 56.32
N TYR A 937 -6.72 58.51 56.11
CA TYR A 937 -5.65 58.99 56.99
C TYR A 937 -5.52 60.52 56.99
#